data_AF-A0A2F0AMX8-F1
#
_entry.id   AF-A0A2F0AMX8-F1
#
_cell.length_a   1.000
_cell.length_b   1.000
_cell.length_c   1.000
_cell.angle_alpha   90.00
_cell.angle_beta   90.00
_cell.angle_gamma   90.00
#
_symmetry.space_group_name_H-M   'P 1'
#
loop_
_entity.id
_entity.type
_entity.pdbx_description
1 polymer ?
#
loop_
_entity_poly.entity_id
_entity_poly.type
_entity_poly.pdbx_seq_one_letter_code
_entity_poly.pdbx_strand_id
1 'polypeptide(L)'
;MGIAVGGLASGIDSDSIIAQLMALEEQRIFQIQRRIALEEQKKAAYDDLTGRLDGLKRAASKFSDDNIFGELQINSSNTSVLDARSRSGEAEPGSYAVKVKQVATSHRIAAQGFVDKTGTGVAAEDGTFAFKLGTTGSEVELDVGPSTSLQGFANSINEAKKGVTATIVDDGTSTNSQRLVLTATKEGHAGTIIITQNDTSLDFGNKQIEAAVADNDNSADYEGSVTSAGTYTGTANTSFIVEVVTEGLADGTAKYRLSTDGGLTFDDNDGVGFDVTSGGPIALADGVTINFEDNGILREGDTFNIDVFSPELRTPQDAIIEVNGITVRKNSNVINDVFEGLTFDLASASPNETVNITVEKDSGSVEETLTAFIGAYNGVVGFLRSQFAFDPGKGGLAPPLNGDSAARQVDRDIKRIISTRMDGLGSSEVSTLSELGIDSNEKTGIASFNPMKLSNLMRDDPTAVERVLTRFGERMTGDFKFTKRTSVTKPGVYDVKVTQARTRAELTAAAPAEVLGADEEISMTFNRRAQTDGNPFEFNVALLMGDTPEQQITKFNTRFEESSLDMTAFLDAAGAITFRSTEYGDDYKITAQSNVAAGAGTSRLGDAEIEGLGTDLEGLLGGVPATVVDGNRLKGGAGFSVDGVEVTIPDDTSGQMGKVRIVDGLAEKFPGIINGLIGFRGVLKSRSDGVTTRIESLESEIVKQQRRMSMQESRLRRQFTNMEVTMGKLDALGSYITQQMEAISSSTRKK
;
A
#
# COMPACT_ATOMS: atom_id res chain seq x y z
N MET A 1 20.60 -65.96 42.65
CA MET A 1 20.18 -65.12 43.80
C MET A 1 19.83 -66.05 44.94
N GLY A 2 20.73 -66.22 45.91
CA GLY A 2 20.40 -66.87 47.18
C GLY A 2 19.84 -65.81 48.12
N ILE A 3 18.66 -66.05 48.68
CA ILE A 3 18.04 -65.16 49.66
C ILE A 3 18.82 -65.29 50.96
N ALA A 4 19.69 -64.32 51.26
CA ALA A 4 20.30 -64.16 52.57
C ALA A 4 19.31 -63.35 53.42
N VAL A 5 18.56 -64.03 54.29
CA VAL A 5 17.77 -63.36 55.34
C VAL A 5 18.76 -62.99 56.43
N GLY A 6 19.13 -61.70 56.50
CA GLY A 6 20.06 -61.20 57.50
C GLY A 6 19.47 -61.26 58.91
N GLY A 7 20.31 -61.54 59.90
CA GLY A 7 19.98 -61.43 61.33
C GLY A 7 19.63 -62.74 62.03
N LEU A 8 19.80 -63.90 61.37
CA LEU A 8 19.46 -65.20 61.97
C LEU A 8 20.47 -65.68 63.03
N ALA A 9 21.75 -65.28 62.94
CA ALA A 9 22.78 -65.66 63.92
C ALA A 9 23.03 -64.59 65.00
N SER A 10 23.05 -63.30 64.66
CA SER A 10 23.44 -62.24 65.60
C SER A 10 22.28 -61.47 66.24
N GLY A 11 21.05 -61.63 65.74
CA GLY A 11 19.88 -60.85 66.20
C GLY A 11 19.91 -59.35 65.83
N ILE A 12 20.81 -58.92 64.93
CA ILE A 12 20.93 -57.52 64.49
C ILE A 12 20.32 -57.38 63.10
N ASP A 13 19.38 -56.44 62.93
CA ASP A 13 18.79 -56.08 61.64
C ASP A 13 19.80 -55.23 60.82
N SER A 14 20.72 -55.94 60.17
CA SER A 14 21.77 -55.32 59.36
C SER A 14 21.23 -54.53 58.16
N ASP A 15 20.08 -54.91 57.60
CA ASP A 15 19.47 -54.18 56.48
C ASP A 15 18.94 -52.82 56.93
N SER A 16 18.33 -52.73 58.13
CA SER A 16 17.90 -51.44 58.70
C SER A 16 19.06 -50.48 58.97
N ILE A 17 20.20 -51.01 59.46
CA ILE A 17 21.39 -50.20 59.78
C ILE A 17 22.05 -49.70 58.49
N ILE A 18 22.15 -50.55 57.47
CA ILE A 18 22.64 -50.14 56.14
C ILE A 18 21.72 -49.07 55.56
N ALA A 19 20.39 -49.24 55.64
CA ALA A 19 19.43 -48.26 55.15
C ALA A 19 19.54 -46.90 55.87
N GLN A 20 19.70 -46.88 57.19
CA GLN A 20 19.88 -45.64 57.95
C GLN A 20 21.20 -44.91 57.61
N LEU A 21 22.28 -45.67 57.40
CA LEU A 21 23.57 -45.09 56.98
C LEU A 21 23.51 -44.55 55.55
N MET A 22 22.80 -45.25 54.65
CA MET A 22 22.58 -44.80 53.28
C MET A 22 21.67 -43.56 53.22
N ALA A 23 20.64 -43.47 54.07
CA ALA A 23 19.77 -42.30 54.15
C ALA A 23 20.52 -41.01 54.53
N LEU A 24 21.56 -41.10 55.37
CA LEU A 24 22.42 -39.96 55.69
C LEU A 24 23.28 -39.51 54.49
N GLU A 25 23.78 -40.45 53.68
CA GLU A 25 24.50 -40.12 52.44
C GLU A 25 23.55 -39.57 51.36
N GLU A 26 22.31 -40.06 51.29
CA GLU A 26 21.26 -39.53 50.39
C GLU A 26 20.90 -38.07 50.71
N GLN A 27 20.95 -37.65 51.98
CA GLN A 27 20.75 -36.24 52.35
C GLN A 27 21.76 -35.33 51.66
N ARG A 28 23.01 -35.77 51.44
CA ARG A 28 24.02 -34.95 50.73
C ARG A 28 23.64 -34.76 49.26
N ILE A 29 23.13 -35.80 48.60
CA ILE A 29 22.62 -35.69 47.23
C ILE A 29 21.43 -34.74 47.18
N PHE A 30 20.52 -34.83 48.15
CA PHE A 30 19.38 -33.93 48.24
C PHE A 30 19.80 -32.45 48.39
N GLN A 31 20.88 -32.16 49.13
CA GLN A 31 21.44 -30.80 49.18
C GLN A 31 21.99 -30.34 47.83
N ILE A 32 22.67 -31.22 47.07
CA ILE A 32 23.18 -30.88 45.73
C ILE A 32 22.01 -30.69 44.74
N GLN A 33 20.99 -31.54 44.79
CA GLN A 33 19.76 -31.40 43.99
C GLN A 33 19.04 -30.08 44.28
N ARG A 34 18.95 -29.67 45.54
CA ARG A 34 18.42 -28.34 45.91
C ARG A 34 19.24 -27.21 45.30
N ARG A 35 20.58 -27.34 45.25
CA ARG A 35 21.44 -26.35 44.58
C ARG A 35 21.24 -26.32 43.08
N ILE A 36 21.10 -27.47 42.43
CA ILE A 36 20.78 -27.56 41.00
C ILE A 36 19.46 -26.84 40.72
N ALA A 37 18.40 -27.13 41.49
CA ALA A 37 17.10 -26.47 41.31
C ALA A 37 17.19 -24.94 41.46
N LEU A 38 18.04 -24.42 42.36
CA LEU A 38 18.27 -22.98 42.50
C LEU A 38 19.03 -22.38 41.30
N GLU A 39 20.07 -23.06 40.82
CA GLU A 39 20.83 -22.61 39.63
C GLU A 39 19.98 -22.74 38.35
N GLU A 40 19.11 -23.73 38.22
CA GLU A 40 18.13 -23.85 37.13
C GLU A 40 17.13 -22.69 37.13
N GLN A 41 16.59 -22.31 38.28
CA GLN A 41 15.74 -21.11 38.40
C GLN A 41 16.51 -19.84 38.00
N LYS A 42 17.79 -19.75 38.37
CA LYS A 42 18.63 -18.62 37.99
C LYS A 42 18.89 -18.58 36.49
N LYS A 43 19.15 -19.73 35.87
CA LYS A 43 19.31 -19.85 34.41
C LYS A 43 18.03 -19.44 33.69
N ALA A 44 16.88 -19.95 34.11
CA ALA A 44 15.59 -19.58 33.54
C ALA A 44 15.33 -18.07 33.62
N ALA A 45 15.72 -17.41 34.72
CA ALA A 45 15.60 -15.96 34.86
C ALA A 45 16.54 -15.18 33.91
N TYR A 46 17.76 -15.67 33.65
CA TYR A 46 18.64 -15.07 32.65
C TYR A 46 18.14 -15.28 31.22
N ASP A 47 17.61 -16.45 30.92
CA ASP A 47 17.07 -16.78 29.60
C ASP A 47 15.80 -15.95 29.31
N ASP A 48 14.90 -15.77 30.30
CA ASP A 48 13.74 -14.88 30.18
C ASP A 48 14.18 -13.41 30.01
N LEU A 49 15.15 -12.93 30.80
CA LEU A 49 15.70 -11.59 30.62
C LEU A 49 16.29 -11.39 29.21
N THR A 50 17.02 -12.39 28.72
CA THR A 50 17.62 -12.36 27.37
C THR A 50 16.54 -12.34 26.29
N GLY A 51 15.50 -13.16 26.42
CA GLY A 51 14.36 -13.17 25.49
C GLY A 51 13.61 -11.83 25.47
N ARG A 52 13.38 -11.23 26.64
CA ARG A 52 12.75 -9.89 26.75
C ARG A 52 13.62 -8.79 26.14
N LEU A 53 14.93 -8.85 26.35
CA LEU A 53 15.87 -7.91 25.74
C LEU A 53 15.94 -8.07 24.21
N ASP A 54 15.91 -9.30 23.68
CA ASP A 54 15.82 -9.52 22.23
C ASP A 54 14.49 -9.00 21.66
N GLY A 55 13.38 -9.20 22.38
CA GLY A 55 12.08 -8.61 22.03
C GLY A 55 12.11 -7.08 21.99
N LEU A 56 12.74 -6.44 22.98
CA LEU A 56 12.94 -4.99 23.02
C LEU A 56 13.85 -4.51 21.87
N LYS A 57 14.92 -5.25 21.57
CA LYS A 57 15.80 -4.96 20.43
C LYS A 57 15.02 -5.01 19.11
N ARG A 58 14.18 -6.02 18.89
CA ARG A 58 13.32 -6.14 17.69
C ARG A 58 12.31 -5.01 17.60
N ALA A 59 11.70 -4.61 18.72
CA ALA A 59 10.78 -3.48 18.74
C ALA A 59 11.50 -2.16 18.38
N ALA A 60 12.74 -1.97 18.84
CA ALA A 60 13.54 -0.81 18.49
C ALA A 60 14.02 -0.80 17.03
N SER A 61 14.35 -1.96 16.44
CA SER A 61 14.81 -2.02 15.05
C SER A 61 13.72 -1.70 14.04
N LYS A 62 12.43 -1.86 14.40
CA LYS A 62 11.32 -1.50 13.51
C LYS A 62 11.35 -0.03 13.12
N PHE A 63 11.80 0.87 14.00
CA PHE A 63 11.90 2.30 13.66
C PHE A 63 12.86 2.60 12.51
N SER A 64 13.78 1.69 12.16
CA SER A 64 14.66 1.85 10.99
C SER A 64 13.96 1.52 9.66
N ASP A 65 12.70 1.08 9.66
CA ASP A 65 11.95 0.79 8.43
C ASP A 65 11.46 2.09 7.78
N ASP A 66 11.91 2.35 6.54
CA ASP A 66 11.66 3.59 5.79
C ASP A 66 10.16 3.92 5.60
N ASN A 67 9.29 2.92 5.64
CA ASN A 67 7.85 3.09 5.41
C ASN A 67 7.09 3.73 6.59
N ILE A 68 7.65 3.70 7.81
CA ILE A 68 6.91 4.14 9.02
C ILE A 68 6.64 5.65 9.02
N PHE A 69 7.47 6.44 8.33
CA PHE A 69 7.36 7.91 8.28
C PHE A 69 6.85 8.44 6.93
N GLY A 70 6.60 7.56 5.96
CA GLY A 70 6.22 7.89 4.59
C GLY A 70 4.73 7.72 4.29
N GLU A 71 3.96 7.12 5.19
CA GLU A 71 2.51 6.97 5.00
C GLU A 71 1.79 8.31 5.15
N LEU A 72 0.91 8.61 4.20
CA LEU A 72 0.06 9.79 4.22
C LEU A 72 -1.35 9.36 4.64
N GLN A 73 -1.92 10.08 5.59
CA GLN A 73 -3.33 9.97 5.94
C GLN A 73 -4.12 10.99 5.13
N ILE A 74 -5.18 10.52 4.46
CA ILE A 74 -6.10 11.38 3.72
C ILE A 74 -7.46 11.31 4.38
N ASN A 75 -7.98 12.46 4.77
CA ASN A 75 -9.29 12.60 5.38
C ASN A 75 -10.18 13.46 4.49
N SER A 76 -11.36 12.93 4.11
CA SER A 76 -12.41 13.70 3.48
C SER A 76 -13.40 14.22 4.52
N SER A 77 -13.82 15.48 4.40
CA SER A 77 -14.88 16.02 5.25
C SER A 77 -16.26 15.40 4.97
N ASN A 78 -16.47 14.79 3.80
CA ASN A 78 -17.72 14.12 3.45
C ASN A 78 -17.51 13.00 2.41
N THR A 79 -17.29 11.79 2.90
CA THR A 79 -17.05 10.58 2.08
C THR A 79 -18.27 10.13 1.27
N SER A 80 -19.48 10.63 1.56
CA SER A 80 -20.68 10.32 0.76
C SER A 80 -20.74 11.12 -0.55
N VAL A 81 -19.96 12.20 -0.65
CA VAL A 81 -19.88 13.06 -1.84
C VAL A 81 -18.59 12.78 -2.60
N LEU A 82 -17.46 12.80 -1.89
CA LEU A 82 -16.13 12.67 -2.45
C LEU A 82 -15.22 11.95 -1.46
N ASP A 83 -14.57 10.90 -1.91
CA ASP A 83 -13.46 10.27 -1.20
C ASP A 83 -12.14 10.48 -1.93
N ALA A 84 -11.03 10.31 -1.23
CA ALA A 84 -9.71 10.57 -1.76
C ALA A 84 -8.68 9.57 -1.22
N ARG A 85 -7.76 9.15 -2.09
CA ARG A 85 -6.67 8.22 -1.75
C ARG A 85 -5.35 8.61 -2.41
N SER A 86 -4.25 8.24 -1.77
CA SER A 86 -2.90 8.46 -2.31
C SER A 86 -2.49 7.27 -3.16
N ARG A 87 -1.77 7.54 -4.25
CA ARG A 87 -1.25 6.49 -5.12
C ARG A 87 0.12 5.95 -4.68
N SER A 88 0.87 6.68 -3.85
CA SER A 88 2.32 6.41 -3.71
C SER A 88 3.08 7.25 -2.67
N GLY A 89 2.41 7.97 -1.75
CA GLY A 89 3.13 8.86 -0.81
C GLY A 89 3.73 10.11 -1.48
N GLU A 90 3.44 10.31 -2.77
CA GLU A 90 3.86 11.45 -3.59
C GLU A 90 2.94 12.68 -3.45
N ALA A 91 1.81 12.52 -2.74
CA ALA A 91 0.88 13.62 -2.54
C ALA A 91 1.48 14.67 -1.58
N GLU A 92 1.39 15.95 -1.95
CA GLU A 92 1.84 17.02 -1.07
C GLU A 92 0.87 17.17 0.12
N PRO A 93 1.41 17.23 1.37
CA PRO A 93 0.59 17.53 2.55
C PRO A 93 -0.08 18.90 2.42
N GLY A 94 -1.38 18.97 2.72
CA GLY A 94 -2.17 20.18 2.53
C GLY A 94 -3.66 19.93 2.61
N SER A 95 -4.43 21.03 2.55
CA SER A 95 -5.89 20.97 2.47
C SER A 95 -6.34 21.42 1.08
N TYR A 96 -7.17 20.60 0.45
CA TYR A 96 -7.70 20.81 -0.88
C TYR A 96 -9.21 21.00 -0.79
N ALA A 97 -9.70 22.17 -1.19
CA ALA A 97 -11.12 22.47 -1.22
C ALA A 97 -11.72 22.05 -2.57
N VAL A 98 -12.63 21.08 -2.54
CA VAL A 98 -13.26 20.49 -3.73
C VAL A 98 -14.78 20.59 -3.64
N LYS A 99 -15.43 21.06 -4.70
CA LYS A 99 -16.90 20.99 -4.85
C LYS A 99 -17.25 20.07 -6.01
N VAL A 100 -18.14 19.12 -5.78
CA VAL A 100 -18.63 18.22 -6.83
C VAL A 100 -19.93 18.79 -7.38
N LYS A 101 -19.87 19.40 -8.57
CA LYS A 101 -21.05 19.99 -9.23
C LYS A 101 -21.87 18.93 -9.96
N GLN A 102 -21.19 17.96 -10.55
CA GLN A 102 -21.81 16.91 -11.35
C GLN A 102 -20.94 15.66 -11.34
N VAL A 103 -21.56 14.49 -11.30
CA VAL A 103 -20.89 13.19 -11.45
C VAL A 103 -21.02 12.68 -12.88
N ALA A 104 -20.03 11.92 -13.33
CA ALA A 104 -20.05 11.31 -14.64
C ALA A 104 -21.10 10.18 -14.70
N THR A 105 -21.83 10.08 -15.81
CA THR A 105 -22.77 8.98 -16.08
C THR A 105 -22.37 8.28 -17.38
N SER A 106 -22.62 6.98 -17.49
CA SER A 106 -22.42 6.25 -18.76
C SER A 106 -23.69 6.24 -19.60
N HIS A 107 -23.51 6.27 -20.92
CA HIS A 107 -24.61 6.23 -21.89
C HIS A 107 -25.37 4.90 -21.79
N ARG A 108 -26.70 4.95 -21.79
CA ARG A 108 -27.56 3.76 -21.90
C ARG A 108 -28.68 4.02 -22.90
N ILE A 109 -28.77 3.14 -23.89
CA ILE A 109 -29.82 3.14 -24.91
C ILE A 109 -30.51 1.79 -24.96
N ALA A 110 -31.72 1.75 -25.46
CA ALA A 110 -32.47 0.53 -25.73
C ALA A 110 -32.98 0.51 -27.17
N ALA A 111 -33.11 -0.67 -27.74
CA ALA A 111 -33.87 -0.91 -28.95
C ALA A 111 -35.37 -0.93 -28.64
N GLN A 112 -36.19 -0.71 -29.66
CA GLN A 112 -37.61 -1.01 -29.62
C GLN A 112 -37.89 -2.49 -29.28
N GLY A 113 -39.13 -2.78 -28.91
CA GLY A 113 -39.57 -4.14 -28.58
C GLY A 113 -39.36 -5.11 -29.74
N PHE A 114 -38.91 -6.32 -29.41
CA PHE A 114 -38.65 -7.41 -30.34
C PHE A 114 -39.43 -8.66 -29.92
N VAL A 115 -39.83 -9.45 -30.91
CA VAL A 115 -40.80 -10.55 -30.73
C VAL A 115 -40.33 -11.65 -29.78
N ASP A 116 -39.06 -12.04 -29.84
CA ASP A 116 -38.54 -13.14 -29.02
C ASP A 116 -37.00 -13.13 -28.89
N LYS A 117 -36.45 -13.93 -27.96
CA LYS A 117 -35.00 -13.94 -27.67
C LYS A 117 -34.15 -14.77 -28.63
N THR A 118 -34.70 -15.83 -29.26
CA THR A 118 -33.89 -16.94 -29.80
C THR A 118 -34.31 -17.50 -31.16
N GLY A 119 -35.57 -17.36 -31.55
CA GLY A 119 -36.19 -17.92 -32.74
C GLY A 119 -36.18 -16.98 -33.95
N THR A 120 -36.41 -15.68 -33.77
CA THR A 120 -36.44 -14.71 -34.87
C THR A 120 -35.08 -14.03 -35.07
N GLY A 121 -34.63 -13.95 -36.32
CA GLY A 121 -33.40 -13.23 -36.70
C GLY A 121 -33.56 -11.71 -36.59
N VAL A 122 -32.53 -11.02 -36.12
CA VAL A 122 -32.52 -9.55 -35.95
C VAL A 122 -32.35 -8.78 -37.27
N ALA A 123 -32.05 -9.47 -38.38
CA ALA A 123 -31.90 -8.89 -39.71
C ALA A 123 -32.60 -9.76 -40.75
N ALA A 124 -33.17 -9.14 -41.79
CA ALA A 124 -33.87 -9.84 -42.86
C ALA A 124 -32.89 -10.44 -43.90
N GLU A 125 -31.75 -9.80 -44.10
CA GLU A 125 -30.65 -10.22 -44.98
C GLU A 125 -29.33 -10.16 -44.21
N ASP A 126 -28.26 -10.75 -44.77
CA ASP A 126 -26.92 -10.60 -44.21
C ASP A 126 -26.48 -9.13 -44.33
N GLY A 127 -25.98 -8.56 -43.24
CA GLY A 127 -25.60 -7.16 -43.14
C GLY A 127 -24.67 -6.90 -41.95
N THR A 128 -24.45 -5.63 -41.64
CA THR A 128 -23.51 -5.21 -40.61
C THR A 128 -24.16 -4.27 -39.60
N PHE A 129 -23.87 -4.51 -38.33
CA PHE A 129 -24.10 -3.56 -37.25
C PHE A 129 -22.76 -3.00 -36.79
N ALA A 130 -22.56 -1.70 -36.95
CA ALA A 130 -21.34 -1.03 -36.55
C ALA A 130 -21.60 0.04 -35.48
N PHE A 131 -20.76 0.05 -34.45
CA PHE A 131 -20.82 1.04 -33.39
C PHE A 131 -19.44 1.44 -32.89
N LYS A 132 -19.36 2.61 -32.25
CA LYS A 132 -18.16 3.10 -31.56
C LYS A 132 -18.52 3.87 -30.28
N LEU A 133 -17.53 4.06 -29.41
CA LEU A 133 -17.65 4.87 -28.20
C LEU A 133 -16.98 6.24 -28.39
N GLY A 134 -17.77 7.31 -28.29
CA GLY A 134 -17.32 8.67 -28.50
C GLY A 134 -16.84 8.92 -29.94
N THR A 135 -16.27 10.09 -30.19
CA THR A 135 -15.81 10.50 -31.52
C THR A 135 -14.45 9.92 -31.91
N THR A 136 -13.67 9.45 -30.94
CA THR A 136 -12.30 8.94 -31.11
C THR A 136 -12.16 7.44 -30.88
N GLY A 137 -13.25 6.74 -30.52
CA GLY A 137 -13.23 5.30 -30.28
C GLY A 137 -13.07 4.49 -31.56
N SER A 138 -12.45 3.31 -31.45
CA SER A 138 -12.38 2.34 -32.54
C SER A 138 -13.77 1.80 -32.87
N GLU A 139 -14.04 1.69 -34.16
CA GLU A 139 -15.27 1.11 -34.69
C GLU A 139 -15.28 -0.42 -34.52
N VAL A 140 -16.46 -0.94 -34.23
CA VAL A 140 -16.72 -2.36 -34.00
C VAL A 140 -17.79 -2.78 -34.98
N GLU A 141 -17.43 -3.66 -35.89
CA GLU A 141 -18.35 -4.23 -36.87
C GLU A 141 -18.76 -5.63 -36.43
N LEU A 142 -20.06 -5.90 -36.49
CA LEU A 142 -20.66 -7.18 -36.18
C LEU A 142 -21.51 -7.64 -37.36
N ASP A 143 -21.26 -8.86 -37.82
CA ASP A 143 -22.08 -9.47 -38.86
C ASP A 143 -23.43 -9.89 -38.27
N VAL A 144 -24.51 -9.50 -38.94
CA VAL A 144 -25.89 -9.84 -38.61
C VAL A 144 -26.54 -10.49 -39.81
N GLY A 145 -27.53 -11.36 -39.57
CA GLY A 145 -28.23 -12.04 -40.64
C GLY A 145 -29.50 -12.73 -40.14
N PRO A 146 -30.22 -13.44 -41.01
CA PRO A 146 -31.50 -14.06 -40.69
C PRO A 146 -31.40 -15.17 -39.63
N SER A 147 -30.21 -15.73 -39.41
CA SER A 147 -29.94 -16.70 -38.34
C SER A 147 -29.49 -16.09 -37.01
N THR A 148 -29.19 -14.79 -36.98
CA THR A 148 -28.68 -14.12 -35.77
C THR A 148 -29.86 -13.73 -34.88
N SER A 149 -30.12 -14.51 -33.83
CA SER A 149 -31.17 -14.18 -32.86
C SER A 149 -30.82 -13.00 -31.96
N LEU A 150 -31.80 -12.41 -31.27
CA LEU A 150 -31.57 -11.29 -30.34
C LEU A 150 -30.53 -11.64 -29.25
N GLN A 151 -30.63 -12.85 -28.70
CA GLN A 151 -29.66 -13.38 -27.74
C GLN A 151 -28.28 -13.60 -28.37
N GLY A 152 -28.24 -14.13 -29.60
CA GLY A 152 -27.00 -14.28 -30.35
C GLY A 152 -26.29 -12.94 -30.56
N PHE A 153 -27.05 -11.92 -30.99
CA PHE A 153 -26.54 -10.57 -31.20
C PHE A 153 -26.04 -9.91 -29.90
N ALA A 154 -26.81 -10.02 -28.81
CA ALA A 154 -26.38 -9.53 -27.49
C ALA A 154 -25.07 -10.19 -27.03
N ASN A 155 -24.93 -11.50 -27.27
CA ASN A 155 -23.69 -12.23 -26.96
C ASN A 155 -22.53 -11.72 -27.83
N SER A 156 -22.73 -11.53 -29.14
CA SER A 156 -21.71 -11.00 -30.04
C SER A 156 -21.19 -9.63 -29.61
N ILE A 157 -22.08 -8.73 -29.15
CA ILE A 157 -21.68 -7.43 -28.59
C ILE A 157 -20.83 -7.60 -27.32
N ASN A 158 -21.28 -8.45 -26.39
CA ASN A 158 -20.56 -8.71 -25.13
C ASN A 158 -19.20 -9.40 -25.36
N GLU A 159 -19.12 -10.28 -26.35
CA GLU A 159 -17.89 -10.99 -26.74
C GLU A 159 -16.87 -10.08 -27.41
N ALA A 160 -17.32 -9.04 -28.13
CA ALA A 160 -16.42 -8.04 -28.73
C ALA A 160 -15.56 -7.32 -27.67
N LYS A 161 -16.07 -7.15 -26.44
CA LYS A 161 -15.35 -6.52 -25.30
C LYS A 161 -14.80 -5.12 -25.61
N LYS A 162 -15.55 -4.34 -26.40
CA LYS A 162 -15.15 -2.97 -26.83
C LYS A 162 -15.84 -1.85 -26.03
N GLY A 163 -16.23 -2.13 -24.79
CA GLY A 163 -16.72 -1.12 -23.84
C GLY A 163 -18.22 -0.84 -23.90
N VAL A 164 -19.00 -1.72 -24.55
CA VAL A 164 -20.47 -1.73 -24.51
C VAL A 164 -20.91 -3.10 -24.02
N THR A 165 -21.89 -3.13 -23.11
CA THR A 165 -22.55 -4.34 -22.63
C THR A 165 -23.99 -4.37 -23.14
N ALA A 166 -24.38 -5.49 -23.72
CA ALA A 166 -25.73 -5.73 -24.22
C ALA A 166 -26.50 -6.64 -23.26
N THR A 167 -27.74 -6.26 -22.94
CA THR A 167 -28.61 -7.00 -22.01
C THR A 167 -30.01 -7.04 -22.58
N ILE A 168 -30.71 -8.17 -22.47
CA ILE A 168 -32.10 -8.26 -22.91
C ILE A 168 -33.01 -8.12 -21.69
N VAL A 169 -33.96 -7.19 -21.76
CA VAL A 169 -34.99 -6.94 -20.75
C VAL A 169 -36.34 -7.31 -21.33
N ASP A 170 -37.12 -8.06 -20.57
CA ASP A 170 -38.52 -8.36 -20.90
C ASP A 170 -39.40 -7.31 -20.22
N ASP A 171 -40.13 -6.51 -20.99
CA ASP A 171 -40.98 -5.45 -20.47
C ASP A 171 -42.42 -5.90 -20.20
N GLY A 172 -42.78 -7.14 -20.55
CA GLY A 172 -44.09 -7.72 -20.29
C GLY A 172 -45.18 -7.37 -21.31
N THR A 173 -44.86 -6.69 -22.42
CA THR A 173 -45.83 -6.44 -23.51
C THR A 173 -46.20 -7.72 -24.25
N SER A 174 -47.40 -7.79 -24.86
CA SER A 174 -47.96 -9.05 -25.38
C SER A 174 -47.44 -9.49 -26.75
N THR A 175 -46.84 -8.59 -27.56
CA THR A 175 -46.42 -8.89 -28.94
C THR A 175 -44.93 -8.68 -29.20
N ASN A 176 -44.25 -7.78 -28.47
CA ASN A 176 -42.85 -7.41 -28.71
C ASN A 176 -42.11 -7.16 -27.38
N SER A 177 -42.16 -8.13 -26.48
CA SER A 177 -41.77 -7.93 -25.08
C SER A 177 -40.27 -7.77 -24.82
N GLN A 178 -39.43 -8.09 -25.80
CA GLN A 178 -37.98 -8.20 -25.59
C GLN A 178 -37.26 -6.94 -26.07
N ARG A 179 -36.61 -6.21 -25.16
CA ARG A 179 -35.80 -5.03 -25.48
C ARG A 179 -34.31 -5.28 -25.28
N LEU A 180 -33.52 -4.93 -26.29
CA LEU A 180 -32.07 -4.95 -26.19
C LEU A 180 -31.54 -3.63 -25.63
N VAL A 181 -30.96 -3.68 -24.44
CA VAL A 181 -30.36 -2.54 -23.75
C VAL A 181 -28.85 -2.56 -23.91
N LEU A 182 -28.31 -1.50 -24.49
CA LEU A 182 -26.87 -1.26 -24.61
C LEU A 182 -26.44 -0.27 -23.54
N THR A 183 -25.45 -0.65 -22.72
CA THR A 183 -24.86 0.23 -21.70
C THR A 183 -23.38 0.40 -21.97
N ALA A 184 -22.90 1.64 -22.00
CA ALA A 184 -21.48 1.91 -22.08
C ALA A 184 -20.80 1.61 -20.74
N THR A 185 -19.62 0.98 -20.80
CA THR A 185 -18.79 0.71 -19.62
C THR A 185 -17.96 1.93 -19.21
N LYS A 186 -17.76 2.88 -20.14
CA LYS A 186 -17.11 4.16 -19.86
C LYS A 186 -18.17 5.20 -19.50
N GLU A 187 -17.86 5.99 -18.48
CA GLU A 187 -18.65 7.16 -18.10
C GLU A 187 -18.24 8.37 -18.97
N GLY A 188 -18.98 9.47 -18.84
CA GLY A 188 -18.67 10.70 -19.56
C GLY A 188 -19.10 10.65 -21.02
N HIS A 189 -18.94 11.78 -21.70
CA HIS A 189 -19.19 11.93 -23.14
C HIS A 189 -18.31 10.98 -23.97
N ALA A 190 -17.14 10.59 -23.46
CA ALA A 190 -16.29 9.57 -24.09
C ALA A 190 -16.96 8.18 -24.15
N GLY A 191 -17.92 7.92 -23.26
CA GLY A 191 -18.75 6.72 -23.24
C GLY A 191 -20.00 6.79 -24.13
N THR A 192 -20.15 7.81 -24.97
CA THR A 192 -21.31 7.91 -25.86
C THR A 192 -21.29 6.77 -26.89
N ILE A 193 -22.25 5.84 -26.81
CA ILE A 193 -22.53 4.88 -27.86
C ILE A 193 -23.00 5.63 -29.12
N ILE A 194 -22.26 5.46 -30.22
CA ILE A 194 -22.61 5.98 -31.54
C ILE A 194 -22.74 4.78 -32.46
N ILE A 195 -23.95 4.55 -32.97
CA ILE A 195 -24.21 3.53 -33.99
C ILE A 195 -23.93 4.18 -35.34
N THR A 196 -22.97 3.63 -36.07
CA THR A 196 -22.49 4.17 -37.35
C THR A 196 -23.12 3.46 -38.54
N GLN A 197 -23.47 2.19 -38.37
CA GLN A 197 -24.23 1.41 -39.34
C GLN A 197 -25.18 0.47 -38.60
N ASN A 198 -26.39 0.33 -39.15
CA ASN A 198 -27.41 -0.52 -38.56
C ASN A 198 -28.27 -1.17 -39.65
N ASP A 199 -27.87 -2.36 -40.07
CA ASP A 199 -28.64 -3.18 -41.02
C ASP A 199 -29.62 -4.14 -40.31
N THR A 200 -29.78 -4.01 -38.99
CA THR A 200 -30.77 -4.78 -38.22
C THR A 200 -32.16 -4.14 -38.29
N SER A 201 -33.18 -4.89 -37.92
CA SER A 201 -34.52 -4.33 -37.71
C SER A 201 -34.64 -3.55 -36.39
N LEU A 202 -33.60 -3.54 -35.54
CA LEU A 202 -33.61 -2.82 -34.26
C LEU A 202 -33.37 -1.33 -34.49
N ASP A 203 -34.17 -0.48 -33.85
CA ASP A 203 -34.13 0.98 -33.88
C ASP A 203 -33.70 1.49 -32.51
N PHE A 204 -32.59 2.22 -32.52
CA PHE A 204 -31.98 2.84 -31.35
C PHE A 204 -32.02 4.38 -31.42
N GLY A 205 -32.60 4.94 -32.47
CA GLY A 205 -32.54 6.38 -32.78
C GLY A 205 -33.88 7.09 -32.72
N ASN A 206 -34.97 6.41 -33.10
CA ASN A 206 -36.28 7.06 -33.17
C ASN A 206 -37.18 6.67 -32.00
N LYS A 207 -37.98 7.65 -31.57
CA LYS A 207 -39.08 7.40 -30.64
C LYS A 207 -40.20 6.67 -31.36
N GLN A 208 -40.79 5.67 -30.72
CA GLN A 208 -41.82 4.82 -31.31
C GLN A 208 -43.10 4.88 -30.46
N ILE A 209 -44.24 4.81 -31.14
CA ILE A 209 -45.55 4.59 -30.53
C ILE A 209 -45.93 3.16 -30.91
N GLU A 210 -46.11 2.29 -29.92
CA GLU A 210 -46.51 0.91 -30.17
C GLU A 210 -48.00 0.82 -30.48
N ALA A 211 -48.42 -0.29 -31.09
CA ALA A 211 -49.81 -0.52 -31.43
C ALA A 211 -50.69 -0.50 -30.17
N ALA A 212 -51.85 0.13 -30.26
CA ALA A 212 -52.84 0.06 -29.18
C ALA A 212 -53.27 -1.39 -28.97
N VAL A 213 -53.20 -1.86 -27.72
CA VAL A 213 -53.61 -3.21 -27.32
C VAL A 213 -54.81 -3.10 -26.39
N ALA A 214 -55.89 -3.81 -26.72
CA ALA A 214 -57.00 -3.99 -25.79
C ALA A 214 -56.63 -5.06 -24.75
N ASP A 215 -56.63 -4.68 -23.47
CA ASP A 215 -56.42 -5.59 -22.35
C ASP A 215 -57.75 -5.78 -21.62
N ASN A 216 -58.41 -6.91 -21.92
CA ASN A 216 -59.76 -7.21 -21.49
C ASN A 216 -59.75 -8.46 -20.59
N ASP A 217 -59.24 -8.32 -19.37
CA ASP A 217 -59.14 -9.42 -18.40
C ASP A 217 -60.52 -9.93 -17.89
N ASN A 218 -61.62 -9.29 -18.33
CA ASN A 218 -63.00 -9.70 -18.05
C ASN A 218 -63.87 -9.81 -19.33
N SER A 219 -63.88 -11.00 -19.93
CA SER A 219 -65.05 -11.59 -20.62
C SER A 219 -65.79 -10.74 -21.69
N ALA A 220 -65.11 -10.47 -22.79
CA ALA A 220 -65.53 -10.62 -24.20
C ALA A 220 -64.64 -9.67 -25.00
N ASP A 221 -63.77 -10.22 -25.83
CA ASP A 221 -62.84 -9.44 -26.64
C ASP A 221 -63.58 -8.30 -27.35
N TYR A 222 -63.12 -7.06 -27.16
CA TYR A 222 -63.52 -5.95 -28.00
C TYR A 222 -63.40 -6.37 -29.47
N GLU A 223 -64.53 -6.50 -30.17
CA GLU A 223 -64.57 -7.04 -31.54
C GLU A 223 -64.18 -6.00 -32.62
N GLY A 224 -63.84 -4.77 -32.21
CA GLY A 224 -63.45 -3.68 -33.11
C GLY A 224 -61.92 -3.56 -33.30
N SER A 225 -61.52 -2.80 -34.32
CA SER A 225 -60.12 -2.41 -34.54
C SER A 225 -59.78 -1.11 -33.78
N VAL A 226 -58.65 -1.11 -33.08
CA VAL A 226 -58.06 0.08 -32.44
C VAL A 226 -56.67 0.33 -32.99
N THR A 227 -56.37 1.58 -33.35
CA THR A 227 -55.07 1.99 -33.86
C THR A 227 -54.50 3.14 -33.04
N SER A 228 -53.18 3.17 -32.89
CA SER A 228 -52.43 4.28 -32.30
C SER A 228 -51.66 5.02 -33.40
N ALA A 229 -51.54 6.33 -33.27
CA ALA A 229 -50.82 7.16 -34.23
C ALA A 229 -50.24 8.42 -33.58
N GLY A 230 -49.41 9.16 -34.32
CA GLY A 230 -48.88 10.45 -33.91
C GLY A 230 -47.36 10.54 -33.94
N THR A 231 -46.79 11.48 -33.20
CA THR A 231 -45.33 11.65 -33.05
C THR A 231 -45.04 11.92 -31.59
N TYR A 232 -44.40 10.96 -30.92
CA TYR A 232 -44.14 11.07 -29.48
C TYR A 232 -43.10 12.16 -29.19
N THR A 233 -43.49 13.21 -28.47
CA THR A 233 -42.61 14.33 -28.11
C THR A 233 -42.01 14.22 -26.72
N GLY A 234 -42.52 13.33 -25.86
CA GLY A 234 -42.05 13.17 -24.49
C GLY A 234 -40.64 12.58 -24.36
N THR A 235 -40.07 12.60 -23.16
CA THR A 235 -38.64 12.30 -22.92
C THR A 235 -38.37 10.96 -22.25
N ALA A 236 -39.41 10.21 -21.88
CA ALA A 236 -39.27 8.97 -21.13
C ALA A 236 -40.19 7.88 -21.72
N ASN A 237 -39.94 6.62 -21.37
CA ASN A 237 -40.86 5.55 -21.69
C ASN A 237 -42.06 5.66 -20.74
N THR A 238 -43.27 5.57 -21.28
CA THR A 238 -44.51 5.56 -20.49
C THR A 238 -45.57 4.76 -21.23
N SER A 239 -46.64 4.42 -20.52
CA SER A 239 -47.79 3.70 -21.03
C SER A 239 -49.02 4.59 -20.86
N PHE A 240 -49.75 4.80 -21.95
CA PHE A 240 -51.01 5.52 -21.94
C PHE A 240 -52.16 4.52 -21.86
N ILE A 241 -53.00 4.66 -20.84
CA ILE A 241 -54.13 3.74 -20.62
C ILE A 241 -55.43 4.52 -20.80
N VAL A 242 -56.25 4.08 -21.75
CA VAL A 242 -57.63 4.54 -21.93
C VAL A 242 -58.54 3.48 -21.34
N GLU A 243 -59.29 3.84 -20.30
CA GLU A 243 -60.25 2.93 -19.66
C GLU A 243 -61.67 3.44 -19.86
N VAL A 244 -62.56 2.56 -20.30
CA VAL A 244 -63.97 2.88 -20.53
C VAL A 244 -64.72 2.91 -19.20
N VAL A 245 -65.34 4.03 -18.88
CA VAL A 245 -66.10 4.25 -17.64
C VAL A 245 -67.61 4.24 -17.85
N THR A 246 -68.08 4.25 -19.10
CA THR A 246 -69.49 4.13 -19.44
C THR A 246 -69.64 3.37 -20.74
N GLU A 247 -70.41 2.27 -20.71
CA GLU A 247 -70.70 1.43 -21.87
C GLU A 247 -71.41 2.23 -22.98
N GLY A 248 -70.99 2.03 -24.23
CA GLY A 248 -71.61 2.66 -25.39
C GLY A 248 -70.93 2.32 -26.70
N LEU A 249 -71.39 2.94 -27.78
CA LEU A 249 -70.69 2.93 -29.06
C LEU A 249 -69.63 4.03 -29.07
N ALA A 250 -68.62 3.87 -29.91
CA ALA A 250 -67.68 4.94 -30.23
C ALA A 250 -68.36 6.04 -31.08
N ASP A 251 -69.49 6.62 -30.67
CA ASP A 251 -70.28 7.63 -31.39
C ASP A 251 -70.66 8.85 -30.51
N GLY A 252 -70.02 8.96 -29.35
CA GLY A 252 -70.28 9.94 -28.31
C GLY A 252 -71.08 9.39 -27.13
N THR A 253 -71.52 8.12 -27.19
CA THR A 253 -72.25 7.47 -26.10
C THR A 253 -71.35 6.79 -25.08
N ALA A 254 -70.22 6.21 -25.51
CA ALA A 254 -69.22 5.68 -24.60
C ALA A 254 -68.37 6.80 -23.97
N LYS A 255 -67.97 6.61 -22.71
CA LYS A 255 -67.07 7.52 -22.00
C LYS A 255 -65.82 6.83 -21.50
N TYR A 256 -64.72 7.55 -21.45
CA TYR A 256 -63.43 7.05 -20.98
C TYR A 256 -62.76 7.95 -19.95
N ARG A 257 -61.79 7.39 -19.23
CA ARG A 257 -60.77 8.08 -18.43
C ARG A 257 -59.38 7.73 -18.97
N LEU A 258 -58.41 8.61 -18.76
CA LEU A 258 -57.05 8.49 -19.31
C LEU A 258 -56.01 8.44 -18.20
N SER A 259 -55.05 7.54 -18.30
CA SER A 259 -53.79 7.59 -17.55
C SER A 259 -52.62 7.87 -18.48
N THR A 260 -51.71 8.75 -18.05
CA THR A 260 -50.46 9.07 -18.76
C THR A 260 -49.20 8.54 -18.04
N ASP A 261 -49.38 7.85 -16.92
CA ASP A 261 -48.31 7.38 -16.02
C ASP A 261 -48.36 5.86 -15.80
N GLY A 262 -48.91 5.11 -16.76
CA GLY A 262 -49.01 3.66 -16.70
C GLY A 262 -50.03 3.15 -15.67
N GLY A 263 -51.08 3.92 -15.40
CA GLY A 263 -52.22 3.51 -14.56
C GLY A 263 -52.09 3.88 -13.08
N LEU A 264 -51.11 4.69 -12.68
CA LEU A 264 -50.97 5.16 -11.30
C LEU A 264 -52.00 6.25 -10.99
N THR A 265 -52.27 7.12 -11.95
CA THR A 265 -53.31 8.16 -11.88
C THR A 265 -54.17 8.17 -13.13
N PHE A 266 -55.45 8.47 -12.96
CA PHE A 266 -56.41 8.62 -14.06
C PHE A 266 -57.04 10.01 -14.00
N ASP A 267 -57.05 10.69 -15.15
CA ASP A 267 -57.87 11.85 -15.43
C ASP A 267 -59.23 11.37 -15.96
N ASP A 268 -60.28 11.66 -15.21
CA ASP A 268 -61.66 11.26 -15.51
C ASP A 268 -62.59 12.47 -15.72
N ASN A 269 -62.02 13.66 -15.94
CA ASN A 269 -62.77 14.91 -16.11
C ASN A 269 -63.74 15.17 -14.93
N ASP A 270 -63.21 15.19 -13.71
CA ASP A 270 -63.95 15.35 -12.46
C ASP A 270 -65.08 14.30 -12.27
N GLY A 271 -64.83 13.06 -12.70
CA GLY A 271 -65.77 11.94 -12.62
C GLY A 271 -66.86 11.90 -13.69
N VAL A 272 -66.83 12.78 -14.69
CA VAL A 272 -67.83 12.85 -15.78
C VAL A 272 -67.46 11.97 -16.97
N GLY A 273 -66.18 11.63 -17.13
CA GLY A 273 -65.62 10.92 -18.28
C GLY A 273 -65.52 11.79 -19.54
N PHE A 274 -64.57 11.47 -20.40
CA PHE A 274 -64.40 12.06 -21.73
C PHE A 274 -65.22 11.28 -22.77
N ASP A 275 -65.83 11.96 -23.73
CA ASP A 275 -66.67 11.30 -24.74
C ASP A 275 -65.81 10.62 -25.83
N VAL A 276 -66.12 9.36 -26.17
CA VAL A 276 -65.50 8.65 -27.31
C VAL A 276 -66.29 8.98 -28.58
N THR A 277 -65.71 9.70 -29.55
CA THR A 277 -66.42 10.06 -30.81
C THR A 277 -65.92 9.23 -32.01
N SER A 278 -66.81 8.77 -32.90
CA SER A 278 -66.41 8.04 -34.13
C SER A 278 -65.93 9.03 -35.18
N GLY A 279 -64.82 8.65 -35.84
CA GLY A 279 -64.35 9.32 -37.05
C GLY A 279 -63.26 10.37 -36.84
N GLY A 280 -62.63 10.43 -35.65
CA GLY A 280 -61.45 11.28 -35.41
C GLY A 280 -60.54 10.72 -34.30
N PRO A 281 -59.21 10.92 -34.40
CA PRO A 281 -58.27 10.45 -33.40
C PRO A 281 -58.49 11.16 -32.06
N ILE A 282 -58.57 10.39 -30.98
CA ILE A 282 -58.56 10.88 -29.61
C ILE A 282 -57.12 11.24 -29.24
N ALA A 283 -56.88 12.50 -28.88
CA ALA A 283 -55.59 12.95 -28.38
C ALA A 283 -55.41 12.56 -26.91
N LEU A 284 -54.30 11.92 -26.60
CA LEU A 284 -53.92 11.54 -25.24
C LEU A 284 -53.03 12.64 -24.66
N ALA A 285 -51.71 12.47 -24.74
CA ALA A 285 -50.72 13.49 -24.45
C ALA A 285 -49.47 13.29 -25.31
N ASP A 286 -48.54 14.25 -25.29
CA ASP A 286 -47.23 14.18 -25.96
C ASP A 286 -47.29 13.79 -27.45
N GLY A 287 -48.36 14.19 -28.14
CA GLY A 287 -48.56 13.92 -29.57
C GLY A 287 -49.03 12.50 -29.90
N VAL A 288 -49.41 11.70 -28.90
CA VAL A 288 -49.97 10.36 -29.06
C VAL A 288 -51.49 10.45 -29.25
N THR A 289 -51.99 9.66 -30.19
CA THR A 289 -53.42 9.55 -30.47
C THR A 289 -53.85 8.10 -30.53
N ILE A 290 -55.10 7.83 -30.15
CA ILE A 290 -55.78 6.55 -30.31
C ILE A 290 -57.01 6.74 -31.20
N ASN A 291 -57.30 5.78 -32.06
CA ASN A 291 -58.42 5.81 -32.96
C ASN A 291 -59.17 4.47 -32.92
N PHE A 292 -60.48 4.53 -32.74
CA PHE A 292 -61.37 3.38 -32.83
C PHE A 292 -61.96 3.37 -34.24
N GLU A 293 -61.55 2.41 -35.08
CA GLU A 293 -61.84 2.41 -36.52
C GLU A 293 -63.23 1.88 -36.84
N ASP A 294 -63.78 1.05 -35.95
CA ASP A 294 -65.08 0.41 -36.12
C ASP A 294 -66.05 0.80 -34.99
N ASN A 295 -67.37 0.68 -35.26
CA ASN A 295 -68.43 0.90 -34.27
C ASN A 295 -68.58 -0.28 -33.29
N GLY A 296 -67.46 -0.86 -32.84
CA GLY A 296 -67.45 -1.87 -31.79
C GLY A 296 -68.08 -1.32 -30.50
N ILE A 297 -68.77 -2.18 -29.75
CA ILE A 297 -69.34 -1.80 -28.45
C ILE A 297 -68.20 -1.75 -27.43
N LEU A 298 -67.99 -0.60 -26.80
CA LEU A 298 -67.07 -0.39 -25.70
C LEU A 298 -67.82 -0.64 -24.39
N ARG A 299 -67.33 -1.57 -23.57
CA ARG A 299 -67.95 -1.93 -22.29
C ARG A 299 -67.23 -1.26 -21.13
N GLU A 300 -67.96 -1.01 -20.06
CA GLU A 300 -67.38 -0.47 -18.83
C GLU A 300 -66.30 -1.42 -18.29
N GLY A 301 -65.10 -0.90 -18.08
CA GLY A 301 -63.92 -1.65 -17.65
C GLY A 301 -63.00 -2.13 -18.78
N ASP A 302 -63.34 -1.94 -20.05
CA ASP A 302 -62.42 -2.20 -21.16
C ASP A 302 -61.22 -1.25 -21.06
N THR A 303 -60.00 -1.78 -21.17
CA THR A 303 -58.77 -0.98 -21.14
C THR A 303 -57.98 -1.11 -22.44
N PHE A 304 -57.46 0.03 -22.91
CA PHE A 304 -56.61 0.10 -24.09
C PHE A 304 -55.27 0.71 -23.69
N ASN A 305 -54.21 -0.07 -23.81
CA ASN A 305 -52.86 0.37 -23.51
C ASN A 305 -52.11 0.75 -24.79
N ILE A 306 -51.38 1.87 -24.73
CA ILE A 306 -50.45 2.32 -25.76
C ILE A 306 -49.11 2.61 -25.09
N ASP A 307 -48.13 1.77 -25.39
CA ASP A 307 -46.78 1.96 -24.91
C ASP A 307 -46.01 2.90 -25.86
N VAL A 308 -45.30 3.88 -25.28
CA VAL A 308 -44.38 4.74 -26.03
C VAL A 308 -42.96 4.50 -25.60
N PHE A 309 -42.09 4.48 -26.60
CA PHE A 309 -40.69 4.14 -26.43
C PHE A 309 -39.77 5.28 -26.84
N SER A 310 -38.86 5.63 -25.93
CA SER A 310 -37.73 6.51 -26.13
C SER A 310 -36.43 5.68 -26.01
N PRO A 311 -35.63 5.56 -27.09
CA PRO A 311 -34.41 4.77 -27.07
C PRO A 311 -33.37 5.23 -26.03
N GLU A 312 -33.31 6.51 -25.73
CA GLU A 312 -32.36 7.09 -24.78
C GLU A 312 -32.82 6.88 -23.32
N LEU A 313 -32.18 5.95 -22.59
CA LEU A 313 -32.52 5.65 -21.19
C LEU A 313 -31.69 6.46 -20.18
N ARG A 314 -30.44 6.77 -20.54
CA ARG A 314 -29.56 7.63 -19.73
C ARG A 314 -28.51 8.30 -20.60
N THR A 315 -28.50 9.63 -20.59
CA THR A 315 -27.51 10.42 -21.30
C THR A 315 -26.13 10.33 -20.64
N PRO A 316 -25.04 10.24 -21.42
CA PRO A 316 -23.69 10.36 -20.89
C PRO A 316 -23.40 11.81 -20.50
N GLN A 317 -22.82 12.01 -19.33
CA GLN A 317 -22.38 13.33 -18.89
C GLN A 317 -21.02 13.23 -18.20
N ASP A 318 -20.20 14.27 -18.32
CA ASP A 318 -18.89 14.34 -17.67
C ASP A 318 -19.03 14.74 -16.20
N ALA A 319 -18.07 14.32 -15.38
CA ALA A 319 -17.89 14.84 -14.04
C ALA A 319 -17.39 16.29 -14.11
N ILE A 320 -17.96 17.15 -13.28
CA ILE A 320 -17.56 18.55 -13.13
C ILE A 320 -17.26 18.80 -11.67
N ILE A 321 -16.01 19.12 -11.39
CA ILE A 321 -15.54 19.49 -10.06
C ILE A 321 -14.96 20.90 -10.07
N GLU A 322 -15.03 21.59 -8.93
CA GLU A 322 -14.34 22.86 -8.72
C GLU A 322 -13.29 22.65 -7.63
N VAL A 323 -12.04 22.92 -7.96
CA VAL A 323 -10.89 22.71 -7.09
C VAL A 323 -10.19 24.05 -6.90
N ASN A 324 -10.18 24.56 -5.66
CA ASN A 324 -9.62 25.89 -5.34
C ASN A 324 -10.14 27.03 -6.26
N GLY A 325 -11.39 26.92 -6.73
CA GLY A 325 -12.02 27.88 -7.66
C GLY A 325 -11.83 27.58 -9.15
N ILE A 326 -11.02 26.59 -9.53
CA ILE A 326 -10.81 26.16 -10.92
C ILE A 326 -11.82 25.06 -11.25
N THR A 327 -12.63 25.24 -12.29
CA THR A 327 -13.56 24.21 -12.75
C THR A 327 -12.83 23.23 -13.67
N VAL A 328 -12.88 21.94 -13.33
CA VAL A 328 -12.26 20.84 -14.05
C VAL A 328 -13.35 19.89 -14.54
N ARG A 329 -13.27 19.50 -15.81
CA ARG A 329 -14.16 18.51 -16.42
C ARG A 329 -13.41 17.21 -16.67
N LYS A 330 -13.97 16.08 -16.24
CA LYS A 330 -13.40 14.74 -16.39
C LYS A 330 -14.45 13.76 -16.91
N ASN A 331 -14.01 12.76 -17.65
CA ASN A 331 -14.88 11.73 -18.22
C ASN A 331 -15.19 10.57 -17.24
N SER A 332 -14.67 10.59 -16.02
CA SER A 332 -14.87 9.53 -15.04
C SER A 332 -15.06 10.09 -13.64
N ASN A 333 -15.76 9.32 -12.81
CA ASN A 333 -15.85 9.55 -11.37
C ASN A 333 -14.56 9.21 -10.61
N VAL A 334 -13.60 8.53 -11.24
CA VAL A 334 -12.26 8.30 -10.67
C VAL A 334 -11.27 9.24 -11.35
N ILE A 335 -10.81 10.25 -10.61
CA ILE A 335 -9.99 11.35 -11.12
C ILE A 335 -8.60 11.27 -10.49
N ASN A 336 -7.56 11.02 -11.29
CA ASN A 336 -6.19 10.76 -10.81
C ASN A 336 -5.12 11.67 -11.44
N ASP A 337 -5.55 12.72 -12.13
CA ASP A 337 -4.72 13.57 -12.99
C ASP A 337 -4.90 15.07 -12.70
N VAL A 338 -5.60 15.41 -11.62
CA VAL A 338 -5.77 16.81 -11.17
C VAL A 338 -4.66 17.23 -10.22
N PHE A 339 -4.25 16.32 -9.33
CA PHE A 339 -3.14 16.50 -8.42
C PHE A 339 -2.22 15.30 -8.54
N GLU A 340 -0.92 15.55 -8.55
CA GLU A 340 0.10 14.50 -8.54
C GLU A 340 -0.02 13.69 -7.23
N GLY A 341 0.01 12.37 -7.33
CA GLY A 341 -0.08 11.47 -6.17
C GLY A 341 -1.46 11.32 -5.51
N LEU A 342 -2.50 12.06 -5.94
CA LEU A 342 -3.87 11.95 -5.42
C LEU A 342 -4.86 11.38 -6.43
N THR A 343 -5.78 10.55 -5.94
CA THR A 343 -6.93 10.05 -6.69
C THR A 343 -8.20 10.39 -5.94
N PHE A 344 -9.14 11.04 -6.62
CA PHE A 344 -10.47 11.37 -6.13
C PHE A 344 -11.49 10.39 -6.69
N ASP A 345 -12.32 9.86 -5.80
CA ASP A 345 -13.43 8.98 -6.13
C ASP A 345 -14.74 9.72 -5.84
N LEU A 346 -15.45 10.15 -6.89
CA LEU A 346 -16.70 10.90 -6.80
C LEU A 346 -17.88 9.95 -6.57
N ALA A 347 -18.66 10.20 -5.51
CA ALA A 347 -19.83 9.38 -5.18
C ALA A 347 -21.16 10.07 -5.53
N SER A 348 -21.27 11.37 -5.25
CA SER A 348 -22.50 12.13 -5.53
C SER A 348 -22.22 13.62 -5.79
N ALA A 349 -23.18 14.31 -6.41
CA ALA A 349 -23.08 15.75 -6.66
C ALA A 349 -23.64 16.56 -5.48
N SER A 350 -22.86 17.51 -4.98
CA SER A 350 -23.27 18.48 -3.96
C SER A 350 -22.73 19.88 -4.33
N PRO A 351 -23.39 20.61 -5.24
CA PRO A 351 -22.85 21.84 -5.82
C PRO A 351 -22.65 22.99 -4.80
N ASN A 352 -23.38 22.94 -3.70
CA ASN A 352 -23.40 23.99 -2.67
C ASN A 352 -22.49 23.67 -1.47
N GLU A 353 -21.94 22.46 -1.41
CA GLU A 353 -21.07 22.02 -0.31
C GLU A 353 -19.62 22.01 -0.77
N THR A 354 -18.72 22.46 0.11
CA THR A 354 -17.27 22.33 -0.12
C THR A 354 -16.76 21.17 0.71
N VAL A 355 -16.26 20.14 0.03
CA VAL A 355 -15.59 19.01 0.65
C VAL A 355 -14.11 19.35 0.78
N ASN A 356 -13.61 19.32 2.01
CA ASN A 356 -12.19 19.53 2.28
C ASN A 356 -11.51 18.17 2.35
N ILE A 357 -10.52 17.96 1.49
CA ILE A 357 -9.61 16.82 1.55
C ILE A 357 -8.35 17.28 2.26
N THR A 358 -8.06 16.70 3.41
CA THR A 358 -6.85 16.99 4.17
C THR A 358 -5.87 15.84 4.02
N VAL A 359 -4.67 16.15 3.53
CA VAL A 359 -3.55 15.21 3.40
C VAL A 359 -2.54 15.56 4.50
N GLU A 360 -2.34 14.64 5.44
CA GLU A 360 -1.38 14.78 6.54
C GLU A 360 -0.41 13.60 6.55
N LYS A 361 0.74 13.75 7.20
CA LYS A 361 1.60 12.60 7.47
C LYS A 361 0.94 11.73 8.53
N ASP A 362 0.87 10.43 8.28
CA ASP A 362 0.25 9.49 9.21
C ASP A 362 1.15 9.32 10.45
N SER A 363 0.62 9.66 11.62
CA SER A 363 1.27 9.38 12.90
C SER A 363 0.93 8.01 13.46
N GLY A 364 -0.08 7.32 12.91
CA GLY A 364 -0.61 6.04 13.40
C GLY A 364 0.43 4.93 13.40
N SER A 365 1.14 4.72 12.29
CA SER A 365 2.21 3.73 12.19
C SER A 365 3.38 4.01 13.15
N VAL A 366 3.72 5.29 13.36
CA VAL A 366 4.72 5.71 14.35
C VAL A 366 4.22 5.46 15.77
N GLU A 367 2.96 5.79 16.06
CA GLU A 367 2.31 5.61 17.36
C GLU A 367 2.22 4.13 17.77
N GLU A 368 1.82 3.26 16.85
CA GLU A 368 1.75 1.81 17.07
C GLU A 368 3.14 1.24 17.38
N THR A 369 4.15 1.65 16.60
CA THR A 369 5.53 1.18 16.78
C THR A 369 6.11 1.67 18.12
N LEU A 370 5.85 2.93 18.50
CA LEU A 370 6.22 3.49 19.80
C LEU A 370 5.53 2.77 20.95
N THR A 371 4.23 2.47 20.83
CA THR A 371 3.47 1.74 21.84
C THR A 371 4.02 0.33 22.04
N ALA A 372 4.33 -0.39 20.94
CA ALA A 372 4.94 -1.71 21.00
C ALA A 372 6.34 -1.67 21.66
N PHE A 373 7.16 -0.67 21.32
CA PHE A 373 8.47 -0.46 21.94
C PHE A 373 8.36 -0.20 23.44
N ILE A 374 7.46 0.68 23.87
CA ILE A 374 7.24 1.00 25.28
C ILE A 374 6.73 -0.22 26.05
N GLY A 375 5.85 -1.02 25.43
CA GLY A 375 5.40 -2.29 25.97
C GLY A 375 6.57 -3.26 26.22
N ALA A 376 7.46 -3.44 25.23
CA ALA A 376 8.64 -4.29 25.37
C ALA A 376 9.61 -3.77 26.44
N TYR A 377 9.83 -2.46 26.51
CA TYR A 377 10.67 -1.82 27.51
C TYR A 377 10.11 -2.03 28.93
N ASN A 378 8.82 -1.75 29.11
CA ASN A 378 8.14 -1.95 30.39
C ASN A 378 8.12 -3.43 30.79
N GLY A 379 8.10 -4.35 29.82
CA GLY A 379 8.27 -5.79 30.05
C GLY A 379 9.63 -6.15 30.64
N VAL A 380 10.73 -5.54 30.18
CA VAL A 380 12.09 -5.73 30.72
C VAL A 380 12.19 -5.12 32.13
N VAL A 381 11.80 -3.85 32.29
CA VAL A 381 11.88 -3.15 33.58
C VAL A 381 10.99 -3.83 34.63
N GLY A 382 9.77 -4.23 34.25
CA GLY A 382 8.84 -4.95 35.12
C GLY A 382 9.41 -6.27 35.62
N PHE A 383 10.04 -7.05 34.72
CA PHE A 383 10.73 -8.28 35.09
C PHE A 383 11.91 -8.03 36.03
N LEU A 384 12.81 -7.09 35.72
CA LEU A 384 13.95 -6.79 36.59
C LEU A 384 13.51 -6.35 37.99
N ARG A 385 12.46 -5.53 38.07
CA ARG A 385 11.88 -5.12 39.36
C ARG A 385 11.31 -6.30 40.16
N SER A 386 10.63 -7.24 39.51
CA SER A 386 10.12 -8.44 40.20
C SER A 386 11.27 -9.33 40.70
N GLN A 387 12.41 -9.34 40.00
CA GLN A 387 13.60 -10.06 40.43
C GLN A 387 14.39 -9.36 41.55
N PHE A 388 14.22 -8.05 41.74
CA PHE A 388 14.87 -7.30 42.83
C PHE A 388 14.01 -7.11 44.07
N ALA A 389 12.69 -7.28 43.95
CA ALA A 389 11.76 -7.17 45.07
C ALA A 389 11.92 -8.37 46.02
N PHE A 390 12.57 -8.16 47.17
CA PHE A 390 12.58 -9.12 48.27
C PHE A 390 11.90 -8.52 49.49
N ASP A 391 10.85 -9.19 49.95
CA ASP A 391 10.14 -8.87 51.18
C ASP A 391 10.37 -9.99 52.21
N PRO A 392 11.30 -9.80 53.16
CA PRO A 392 11.60 -10.79 54.19
C PRO A 392 10.40 -11.07 55.12
N GLY A 393 9.37 -10.20 55.15
CA GLY A 393 8.18 -10.36 55.98
C GLY A 393 7.13 -11.32 55.42
N LYS A 394 7.23 -11.73 54.16
CA LYS A 394 6.23 -12.58 53.47
C LYS A 394 6.59 -14.07 53.39
N GLY A 395 7.68 -14.50 54.02
CA GLY A 395 8.07 -15.92 54.09
C GLY A 395 8.46 -16.57 52.75
N GLY A 396 8.65 -15.78 51.69
CA GLY A 396 9.04 -16.26 50.36
C GLY A 396 10.56 -16.34 50.18
N LEU A 397 11.02 -17.23 49.30
CA LEU A 397 12.41 -17.27 48.84
C LEU A 397 12.75 -15.97 48.07
N ALA A 398 13.99 -15.49 48.21
CA ALA A 398 14.47 -14.37 47.41
C ALA A 398 14.44 -14.74 45.92
N PRO A 399 14.02 -13.82 45.02
CA PRO A 399 14.05 -14.11 43.59
C PRO A 399 15.47 -14.45 43.08
N PRO A 400 15.61 -15.28 42.03
CA PRO A 400 16.90 -15.82 41.61
C PRO A 400 17.98 -14.80 41.25
N LEU A 401 17.60 -13.60 40.76
CA LEU A 401 18.55 -12.54 40.39
C LEU A 401 18.69 -11.44 41.45
N ASN A 402 18.21 -11.66 42.68
CA ASN A 402 18.39 -10.69 43.74
C ASN A 402 19.89 -10.49 44.06
N GLY A 403 20.33 -9.23 44.09
CA GLY A 403 21.74 -8.90 44.32
C GLY A 403 22.66 -9.15 43.12
N ASP A 404 22.12 -9.61 41.98
CA ASP A 404 22.95 -9.96 40.83
C ASP A 404 23.52 -8.71 40.14
N SER A 405 24.85 -8.65 40.04
CA SER A 405 25.55 -7.52 39.44
C SER A 405 25.23 -7.30 37.95
N ALA A 406 25.00 -8.38 37.20
CA ALA A 406 24.71 -8.28 35.77
C ALA A 406 23.28 -7.80 35.54
N ALA A 407 22.30 -8.33 36.30
CA ALA A 407 20.93 -7.82 36.24
C ALA A 407 20.86 -6.33 36.63
N ARG A 408 21.62 -5.88 37.63
CA ARG A 408 21.71 -4.45 38.00
C ARG A 408 22.40 -3.59 36.93
N GLN A 409 23.39 -4.15 36.23
CA GLN A 409 24.04 -3.47 35.10
C GLN A 409 23.03 -3.25 33.98
N VAL A 410 22.27 -4.29 33.60
CA VAL A 410 21.20 -4.21 32.61
C VAL A 410 20.15 -3.19 33.01
N ASP A 411 19.68 -3.20 34.27
CA ASP A 411 18.71 -2.22 34.77
C ASP A 411 19.19 -0.77 34.59
N ARG A 412 20.46 -0.48 34.91
CA ARG A 412 21.06 0.85 34.71
C ARG A 412 21.21 1.21 33.24
N ASP A 413 21.70 0.26 32.44
CA ASP A 413 21.93 0.49 31.02
C ASP A 413 20.62 0.75 30.30
N ILE A 414 19.58 -0.07 30.51
CA ILE A 414 18.25 0.10 29.90
C ILE A 414 17.58 1.42 30.32
N LYS A 415 17.59 1.75 31.62
CA LYS A 415 17.00 3.02 32.11
C LYS A 415 17.71 4.25 31.57
N ARG A 416 19.02 4.18 31.35
CA ARG A 416 19.80 5.28 30.78
C ARG A 416 19.38 5.59 29.34
N ILE A 417 18.96 4.59 28.56
CA ILE A 417 18.70 4.81 27.13
C ILE A 417 17.47 5.70 26.91
N ILE A 418 16.39 5.54 27.69
CA ILE A 418 15.20 6.39 27.54
C ILE A 418 15.48 7.85 27.88
N SER A 419 16.41 8.10 28.80
CA SER A 419 16.83 9.45 29.19
C SER A 419 18.05 9.96 28.40
N THR A 420 18.58 9.19 27.45
CA THR A 420 19.74 9.59 26.67
C THR A 420 19.31 10.65 25.67
N ARG A 421 19.96 11.82 25.73
CA ARG A 421 19.90 12.83 24.68
C ARG A 421 20.74 12.37 23.50
N MET A 422 20.26 12.54 22.27
CA MET A 422 21.11 12.23 21.12
C MET A 422 22.21 13.27 20.95
N ASP A 423 23.43 12.77 20.81
CA ASP A 423 24.62 13.59 20.60
C ASP A 423 24.62 14.20 19.19
N GLY A 424 25.10 15.44 19.07
CA GLY A 424 25.26 16.12 17.78
C GLY A 424 24.11 17.04 17.39
N LEU A 425 22.99 17.01 18.10
CA LEU A 425 21.87 17.95 17.92
C LEU A 425 22.09 19.26 18.69
N GLY A 426 21.61 20.36 18.12
CA GLY A 426 21.64 21.68 18.74
C GLY A 426 20.79 21.74 20.01
N SER A 427 21.07 22.70 20.90
CA SER A 427 20.34 22.82 22.17
C SER A 427 18.85 23.15 22.01
N SER A 428 18.45 23.70 20.85
CA SER A 428 17.08 24.09 20.49
C SER A 428 16.28 22.98 19.79
N GLU A 429 16.89 21.83 19.55
CA GLU A 429 16.32 20.77 18.74
C GLU A 429 15.78 19.63 19.61
N VAL A 430 14.62 19.10 19.19
CA VAL A 430 14.04 17.88 19.76
C VAL A 430 15.08 16.78 19.67
N SER A 431 15.55 16.32 20.84
CA SER A 431 16.71 15.45 20.98
C SER A 431 16.53 14.34 22.01
N THR A 432 15.34 14.27 22.65
CA THR A 432 15.01 13.29 23.69
C THR A 432 13.66 12.62 23.45
N LEU A 433 13.45 11.44 24.04
CA LEU A 433 12.17 10.73 23.99
C LEU A 433 11.05 11.44 24.78
N SER A 434 11.39 12.17 25.84
CA SER A 434 10.42 12.96 26.61
C SER A 434 9.75 14.05 25.76
N GLU A 435 10.49 14.65 24.83
CA GLU A 435 9.94 15.65 23.89
C GLU A 435 9.01 15.00 22.85
N LEU A 436 9.19 13.71 22.53
CA LEU A 436 8.23 12.92 21.76
C LEU A 436 7.01 12.44 22.58
N GLY A 437 6.93 12.80 23.86
CA GLY A 437 5.85 12.40 24.76
C GLY A 437 6.07 11.06 25.47
N ILE A 438 7.30 10.54 25.51
CA ILE A 438 7.66 9.33 26.26
C ILE A 438 8.43 9.73 27.52
N ASP A 439 7.73 9.71 28.65
CA ASP A 439 8.32 10.03 29.94
C ASP A 439 8.63 8.77 30.74
N SER A 440 9.68 8.80 31.56
CA SER A 440 10.03 7.71 32.48
C SER A 440 9.86 8.15 33.92
N ASN A 441 9.25 7.29 34.73
CA ASN A 441 9.12 7.56 36.16
C ASN A 441 10.47 7.43 36.87
N GLU A 442 10.93 8.48 37.54
CA GLU A 442 12.26 8.54 38.18
C GLU A 442 12.52 7.44 39.23
N LYS A 443 11.46 6.95 39.90
CA LYS A 443 11.59 5.93 40.97
C LYS A 443 11.53 4.51 40.43
N THR A 444 10.69 4.28 39.41
CA THR A 444 10.42 2.93 38.92
C THR A 444 11.13 2.61 37.60
N GLY A 445 11.47 3.63 36.82
CA GLY A 445 11.97 3.52 35.45
C GLY A 445 10.93 3.07 34.43
N ILE A 446 9.64 2.92 34.82
CA ILE A 446 8.56 2.56 33.88
C ILE A 446 8.29 3.75 32.96
N ALA A 447 8.18 3.49 31.66
CA ALA A 447 7.88 4.50 30.64
C ALA A 447 6.36 4.64 30.43
N SER A 448 5.91 5.87 30.20
CA SER A 448 4.55 6.25 29.83
C SER A 448 4.55 7.03 28.53
N PHE A 449 3.49 6.89 27.72
CA PHE A 449 3.38 7.51 26.40
C PHE A 449 2.19 8.46 26.33
N ASN A 450 2.37 9.60 25.68
CA ASN A 450 1.31 10.55 25.36
C ASN A 450 1.15 10.68 23.83
N PRO A 451 0.20 9.96 23.21
CA PRO A 451 -0.07 10.01 21.78
C PRO A 451 -0.33 11.42 21.24
N MET A 452 -1.05 12.26 21.99
CA MET A 452 -1.40 13.61 21.54
C MET A 452 -0.17 14.53 21.38
N LYS A 453 0.88 14.33 22.18
CA LYS A 453 2.12 15.10 22.00
C LYS A 453 2.83 14.69 20.72
N LEU A 454 2.88 13.39 20.44
CA LEU A 454 3.47 12.85 19.22
C LEU A 454 2.71 13.33 17.99
N SER A 455 1.39 13.21 17.98
CA SER A 455 0.57 13.61 16.82
C SER A 455 0.72 15.10 16.50
N ASN A 456 0.71 15.97 17.52
CA ASN A 456 0.97 17.39 17.33
C ASN A 456 2.38 17.66 16.77
N LEU A 457 3.41 16.96 17.29
CA LEU A 457 4.77 17.13 16.80
C LEU A 457 4.95 16.60 15.37
N MET A 458 4.30 15.48 15.03
CA MET A 458 4.32 14.93 13.67
C MET A 458 3.65 15.86 12.65
N ARG A 459 2.65 16.62 13.09
CA ARG A 459 2.00 17.65 12.28
C ARG A 459 2.87 18.90 12.12
N ASP A 460 3.47 19.38 13.21
CA ASP A 460 4.16 20.67 13.23
C ASP A 460 5.62 20.57 12.73
N ASP A 461 6.35 19.50 13.08
CA ASP A 461 7.72 19.21 12.62
C ASP A 461 7.97 17.69 12.53
N PRO A 462 7.59 17.04 11.41
CA PRO A 462 7.78 15.62 11.25
C PRO A 462 9.25 15.19 11.20
N THR A 463 10.13 16.11 10.76
CA THR A 463 11.57 15.83 10.65
C THR A 463 12.22 15.70 12.02
N ALA A 464 11.72 16.43 13.03
CA ALA A 464 12.16 16.28 14.41
C ALA A 464 11.91 14.88 14.97
N VAL A 465 10.78 14.24 14.62
CA VAL A 465 10.46 12.89 15.10
C VAL A 465 11.33 11.85 14.41
N GLU A 466 11.45 11.94 13.08
CA GLU A 466 12.34 11.05 12.30
C GLU A 466 13.79 11.13 12.80
N ARG A 467 14.23 12.34 13.14
CA ARG A 467 15.55 12.63 13.71
C ARG A 467 15.81 11.95 15.04
N VAL A 468 14.78 11.83 15.88
CA VAL A 468 14.91 11.17 17.17
C VAL A 468 14.89 9.66 17.06
N LEU A 469 14.01 9.14 16.21
CA LEU A 469 13.78 7.71 16.11
C LEU A 469 14.81 7.04 15.20
N THR A 470 15.25 7.69 14.11
CA THR A 470 16.06 7.06 13.05
C THR A 470 17.41 7.76 12.82
N ARG A 471 18.33 7.16 12.04
CA ARG A 471 19.69 7.68 11.77
C ARG A 471 19.76 8.99 10.95
N PHE A 472 19.04 10.06 11.21
CA PHE A 472 18.99 11.20 10.28
C PHE A 472 20.35 11.76 9.77
N GLY A 473 20.32 12.25 8.53
CA GLY A 473 21.41 13.03 7.93
C GLY A 473 20.92 14.44 7.67
N GLU A 474 21.75 15.43 7.97
CA GLU A 474 21.44 16.84 7.77
C GLU A 474 22.61 17.60 7.15
N ARG A 475 22.30 18.62 6.38
CA ARG A 475 23.30 19.60 5.95
C ARG A 475 23.64 20.51 7.12
N MET A 476 24.90 20.58 7.52
CA MET A 476 25.36 21.54 8.52
C MET A 476 25.62 22.91 7.92
N THR A 477 26.42 22.96 6.86
CA THR A 477 26.83 24.18 6.17
C THR A 477 26.97 23.88 4.69
N GLY A 478 26.83 24.89 3.84
CA GLY A 478 27.13 24.76 2.43
C GLY A 478 25.95 24.92 1.48
N ASP A 479 26.28 24.93 0.19
CA ASP A 479 25.31 25.07 -0.91
C ASP A 479 25.09 23.72 -1.60
N PHE A 480 24.37 22.84 -0.90
CA PHE A 480 23.90 21.55 -1.41
C PHE A 480 22.61 21.15 -0.69
N LYS A 481 21.91 20.13 -1.19
CA LYS A 481 20.75 19.53 -0.52
C LYS A 481 21.09 18.10 -0.09
N PHE A 482 20.83 17.76 1.17
CA PHE A 482 20.91 16.37 1.63
C PHE A 482 19.69 15.61 1.12
N THR A 483 19.90 14.45 0.49
CA THR A 483 18.83 13.74 -0.22
C THR A 483 18.49 12.42 0.45
N LYS A 484 19.48 11.56 0.69
CA LYS A 484 19.25 10.24 1.27
C LYS A 484 20.45 9.73 2.05
N ARG A 485 20.19 8.80 2.97
CA ARG A 485 21.16 7.89 3.59
C ARG A 485 20.63 6.46 3.53
N THR A 486 21.48 5.50 3.82
CA THR A 486 21.06 4.10 4.02
C THR A 486 21.39 3.63 5.43
N SER A 487 20.91 2.45 5.79
CA SER A 487 21.25 1.78 7.06
C SER A 487 22.72 1.37 7.16
N VAL A 488 23.46 1.38 6.05
CA VAL A 488 24.91 1.04 6.01
C VAL A 488 25.77 2.25 6.35
N THR A 489 25.25 3.45 6.15
CA THR A 489 25.95 4.70 6.41
C THR A 489 26.37 4.80 7.88
N LYS A 490 27.61 5.21 8.15
CA LYS A 490 28.09 5.39 9.52
C LYS A 490 27.79 6.81 10.02
N PRO A 491 27.55 7.00 11.34
CA PRO A 491 27.44 8.34 11.90
C PRO A 491 28.77 9.08 11.85
N GLY A 492 28.73 10.38 11.60
CA GLY A 492 29.90 11.24 11.46
C GLY A 492 29.60 12.57 10.78
N VAL A 493 30.62 13.41 10.66
CA VAL A 493 30.58 14.63 9.85
C VAL A 493 31.46 14.41 8.64
N TYR A 494 30.90 14.59 7.44
CA TYR A 494 31.59 14.36 6.18
C TYR A 494 31.64 15.65 5.36
N ASP A 495 32.80 15.93 4.78
CA ASP A 495 32.97 17.04 3.85
C ASP A 495 32.38 16.67 2.48
N VAL A 496 31.66 17.62 1.87
CA VAL A 496 31.17 17.53 0.49
C VAL A 496 32.02 18.45 -0.37
N LYS A 497 32.70 17.88 -1.36
CA LYS A 497 33.53 18.64 -2.31
C LYS A 497 33.20 18.23 -3.72
N VAL A 498 33.00 19.20 -4.60
CA VAL A 498 32.81 18.99 -6.04
C VAL A 498 34.15 19.26 -6.72
N THR A 499 34.67 18.27 -7.43
CA THR A 499 35.93 18.36 -8.19
C THR A 499 35.69 18.84 -9.61
N GLN A 500 34.52 18.56 -10.18
CA GLN A 500 34.09 19.03 -11.49
C GLN A 500 32.59 19.35 -11.44
N ALA A 501 32.21 20.56 -11.86
CA ALA A 501 30.80 20.91 -11.99
C ALA A 501 30.21 20.21 -13.22
N ARG A 502 28.93 19.86 -13.16
CA ARG A 502 28.20 19.48 -14.36
C ARG A 502 27.85 20.71 -15.18
N THR A 503 27.99 20.64 -16.49
CA THR A 503 27.63 21.73 -17.41
C THR A 503 26.80 21.18 -18.58
N ARG A 504 26.09 22.08 -19.26
CA ARG A 504 25.43 21.78 -20.54
C ARG A 504 26.45 21.84 -21.67
N ALA A 505 26.18 21.12 -22.76
CA ALA A 505 26.89 21.36 -23.99
C ALA A 505 26.49 22.76 -24.50
N GLU A 506 27.45 23.68 -24.54
CA GLU A 506 27.24 25.04 -25.00
C GLU A 506 28.28 25.42 -26.05
N LEU A 507 27.81 26.02 -27.14
CA LEU A 507 28.61 26.45 -28.27
C LEU A 507 28.17 27.83 -28.69
N THR A 508 29.11 28.78 -28.73
CA THR A 508 28.84 30.19 -29.04
C THR A 508 29.66 30.65 -30.23
N ALA A 509 29.01 31.36 -31.15
CA ALA A 509 29.66 31.98 -32.30
C ALA A 509 30.74 32.99 -31.87
N ALA A 510 31.77 33.17 -32.69
CA ALA A 510 32.93 33.98 -32.31
C ALA A 510 32.63 35.50 -32.21
N ALA A 511 31.52 35.96 -32.77
CA ALA A 511 31.12 37.36 -32.82
C ALA A 511 29.59 37.50 -32.95
N PRO A 512 29.03 38.71 -32.74
CA PRO A 512 27.60 38.95 -32.86
C PRO A 512 27.09 38.68 -34.28
N ALA A 513 25.94 38.00 -34.38
CA ALA A 513 25.34 37.69 -35.67
C ALA A 513 24.85 38.96 -36.38
N GLU A 514 24.99 38.98 -37.71
CA GLU A 514 24.55 40.08 -38.56
C GLU A 514 23.45 39.60 -39.52
N VAL A 515 22.78 40.54 -40.18
CA VAL A 515 21.85 40.21 -41.27
C VAL A 515 22.62 39.53 -42.41
N LEU A 516 22.12 38.39 -42.89
CA LEU A 516 22.83 37.61 -43.90
C LEU A 516 22.93 38.34 -45.24
N GLY A 517 24.16 38.45 -45.76
CA GLY A 517 24.48 39.00 -47.07
C GLY A 517 24.44 37.97 -48.21
N ALA A 518 24.36 36.69 -47.90
CA ALA A 518 24.21 35.56 -48.82
C ALA A 518 23.55 34.38 -48.10
N ASP A 519 23.07 33.39 -48.86
CA ASP A 519 22.56 32.14 -48.29
C ASP A 519 23.71 31.37 -47.61
N GLU A 520 23.40 30.78 -46.45
CA GLU A 520 24.35 30.07 -45.60
C GLU A 520 23.74 28.73 -45.16
N GLU A 521 24.51 27.65 -45.22
CA GLU A 521 24.09 26.33 -44.75
C GLU A 521 24.95 25.93 -43.56
N ILE A 522 24.30 25.68 -42.42
CA ILE A 522 24.96 25.28 -41.19
C ILE A 522 24.77 23.79 -41.00
N SER A 523 25.87 23.04 -41.13
CA SER A 523 25.93 21.63 -40.77
C SER A 523 26.17 21.51 -39.27
N MET A 524 25.29 20.78 -38.59
CA MET A 524 25.36 20.56 -37.15
C MET A 524 25.34 19.08 -36.83
N THR A 525 26.08 18.71 -35.79
CA THR A 525 25.97 17.37 -35.20
C THR A 525 25.60 17.49 -33.72
N PHE A 526 24.68 16.63 -33.27
CA PHE A 526 24.28 16.54 -31.87
C PHE A 526 24.34 15.11 -31.37
N ASN A 527 25.06 14.88 -30.27
CA ASN A 527 25.22 13.56 -29.68
C ASN A 527 24.37 13.38 -28.42
N ARG A 528 23.69 12.22 -28.26
CA ARG A 528 22.86 11.85 -27.10
C ARG A 528 23.21 10.44 -26.61
N ARG A 529 23.33 10.24 -25.29
CA ARG A 529 23.62 8.94 -24.65
C ARG A 529 22.69 7.78 -25.02
N ALA A 530 21.45 8.08 -25.41
CA ALA A 530 20.41 7.05 -25.55
C ALA A 530 20.59 6.13 -26.78
N GLN A 531 21.55 6.38 -27.66
CA GLN A 531 21.87 5.44 -28.74
C GLN A 531 23.08 4.57 -28.37
N THR A 532 22.80 3.29 -28.18
CA THR A 532 23.78 2.19 -28.01
C THR A 532 24.78 2.08 -29.17
N ASP A 533 24.54 2.81 -30.27
CA ASP A 533 25.42 2.96 -31.42
C ASP A 533 25.79 4.46 -31.51
N GLY A 534 27.02 4.82 -31.14
CA GLY A 534 27.48 6.22 -30.99
C GLY A 534 27.57 7.04 -32.29
N ASN A 535 26.50 7.10 -33.08
CA ASN A 535 26.41 7.95 -34.27
C ASN A 535 25.71 9.27 -33.90
N PRO A 536 26.36 10.42 -34.13
CA PRO A 536 25.74 11.72 -33.85
C PRO A 536 24.57 12.00 -34.80
N PHE A 537 23.57 12.75 -34.34
CA PHE A 537 22.50 13.27 -35.20
C PHE A 537 23.05 14.39 -36.06
N GLU A 538 23.20 14.13 -37.35
CA GLU A 538 23.64 15.12 -38.34
C GLU A 538 22.42 15.77 -39.01
N PHE A 539 22.43 17.10 -39.08
CA PHE A 539 21.41 17.86 -39.79
C PHE A 539 21.96 19.19 -40.28
N ASN A 540 21.35 19.71 -41.35
CA ASN A 540 21.67 21.02 -41.88
C ASN A 540 20.54 22.01 -41.61
N VAL A 541 20.90 23.28 -41.41
CA VAL A 541 19.97 24.41 -41.34
C VAL A 541 20.32 25.40 -42.44
N ALA A 542 19.37 25.64 -43.34
CA ALA A 542 19.52 26.64 -44.40
C ALA A 542 19.04 28.01 -43.90
N LEU A 543 19.96 28.97 -43.90
CA LEU A 543 19.69 30.38 -43.66
C LEU A 543 19.73 31.12 -45.00
N LEU A 544 18.81 32.06 -45.20
CA LEU A 544 18.62 32.75 -46.48
C LEU A 544 19.12 34.19 -46.37
N MET A 545 19.56 34.74 -47.50
CA MET A 545 19.95 36.13 -47.61
C MET A 545 18.85 37.06 -47.09
N GLY A 546 19.22 38.00 -46.22
CA GLY A 546 18.30 38.95 -45.59
C GLY A 546 17.71 38.49 -44.26
N ASP A 547 17.96 37.25 -43.82
CA ASP A 547 17.55 36.81 -42.48
C ASP A 547 18.21 37.66 -41.39
N THR A 548 17.41 38.25 -40.51
CA THR A 548 17.93 38.92 -39.29
C THR A 548 18.43 37.90 -38.27
N PRO A 549 19.28 38.28 -37.30
CA PRO A 549 19.72 37.38 -36.23
C PRO A 549 18.56 36.64 -35.53
N GLU A 550 17.42 37.29 -35.31
CA GLU A 550 16.23 36.69 -34.70
C GLU A 550 15.57 35.65 -35.63
N GLN A 551 15.55 35.91 -36.93
CA GLN A 551 15.04 34.96 -37.93
C GLN A 551 15.97 33.75 -38.04
N GLN A 552 17.28 33.95 -37.92
CA GLN A 552 18.26 32.87 -37.87
C GLN A 552 18.00 31.96 -36.65
N ILE A 553 17.87 32.52 -35.44
CA ILE A 553 17.52 31.76 -34.21
C ILE A 553 16.20 31.00 -34.37
N THR A 554 15.19 31.64 -34.97
CA THR A 554 13.88 31.02 -35.19
C THR A 554 14.04 29.77 -36.07
N LYS A 555 14.79 29.85 -37.18
CA LYS A 555 15.02 28.70 -38.06
C LYS A 555 15.75 27.55 -37.36
N PHE A 556 16.74 27.85 -36.52
CA PHE A 556 17.40 26.83 -35.70
C PHE A 556 16.42 26.13 -34.74
N ASN A 557 15.67 26.90 -33.96
CA ASN A 557 14.72 26.33 -33.00
C ASN A 557 13.59 25.55 -33.69
N THR A 558 13.07 26.02 -34.83
CA THR A 558 12.10 25.25 -35.64
C THR A 558 12.70 23.91 -36.10
N ARG A 559 13.96 23.90 -36.54
CA ARG A 559 14.62 22.65 -36.95
C ARG A 559 14.80 21.68 -35.78
N PHE A 560 15.17 22.20 -34.60
CA PHE A 560 15.32 21.39 -33.39
C PHE A 560 13.98 20.77 -32.98
N GLU A 561 12.90 21.54 -33.03
CA GLU A 561 11.54 21.05 -32.74
C GLU A 561 11.07 19.98 -33.74
N GLU A 562 11.22 20.23 -35.06
CA GLU A 562 10.86 19.26 -36.11
C GLU A 562 11.60 17.93 -35.96
N SER A 563 12.85 18.00 -35.51
CA SER A 563 13.73 16.84 -35.35
C SER A 563 13.68 16.25 -33.93
N SER A 564 12.85 16.81 -33.04
CA SER A 564 12.74 16.42 -31.62
C SER A 564 14.10 16.40 -30.90
N LEU A 565 14.93 17.42 -31.16
CA LEU A 565 16.26 17.58 -30.57
C LEU A 565 16.19 18.37 -29.27
N ASP A 566 16.91 17.88 -28.27
CA ASP A 566 17.04 18.45 -26.92
C ASP A 566 18.02 19.64 -26.90
N MET A 567 17.78 20.64 -27.76
CA MET A 567 18.64 21.80 -27.99
C MET A 567 17.86 23.11 -28.09
N THR A 568 18.52 24.21 -27.77
CA THR A 568 17.99 25.57 -27.92
C THR A 568 19.05 26.47 -28.53
N ALA A 569 18.64 27.34 -29.47
CA ALA A 569 19.44 28.43 -30.00
C ALA A 569 18.92 29.75 -29.43
N PHE A 570 19.83 30.64 -29.04
CA PHE A 570 19.51 31.99 -28.57
C PHE A 570 20.65 32.97 -28.89
N LEU A 571 20.40 34.26 -28.76
CA LEU A 571 21.43 35.29 -28.80
C LEU A 571 21.93 35.55 -27.38
N ASP A 572 23.25 35.49 -27.17
CA ASP A 572 23.86 35.85 -25.89
C ASP A 572 23.79 37.37 -25.63
N ALA A 573 24.32 37.81 -24.48
CA ALA A 573 24.34 39.23 -24.13
C ALA A 573 25.17 40.11 -25.09
N ALA A 574 26.08 39.51 -25.87
CA ALA A 574 26.86 40.19 -26.90
C ALA A 574 26.16 40.17 -28.27
N GLY A 575 25.08 39.40 -28.45
CA GLY A 575 24.38 39.21 -29.71
C GLY A 575 24.95 38.10 -30.59
N ALA A 576 25.80 37.23 -30.05
CA ALA A 576 26.33 36.05 -30.74
C ALA A 576 25.32 34.90 -30.66
N ILE A 577 25.26 34.06 -31.71
CA ILE A 577 24.42 32.86 -31.71
C ILE A 577 25.04 31.83 -30.78
N THR A 578 24.27 31.40 -29.79
CA THR A 578 24.64 30.35 -28.84
C THR A 578 23.66 29.20 -28.95
N PHE A 579 24.21 27.99 -29.06
CA PHE A 579 23.48 26.74 -28.98
C PHE A 579 23.75 26.09 -27.64
N ARG A 580 22.71 25.57 -27.00
CA ARG A 580 22.82 24.93 -25.70
C ARG A 580 21.90 23.73 -25.60
N SER A 581 22.41 22.63 -25.05
CA SER A 581 21.59 21.47 -24.72
C SER A 581 20.55 21.80 -23.64
N THR A 582 19.40 21.14 -23.68
CA THR A 582 18.38 21.26 -22.63
C THR A 582 18.80 20.49 -21.37
N GLU A 583 19.52 19.38 -21.54
CA GLU A 583 20.06 18.52 -20.49
C GLU A 583 21.56 18.75 -20.21
N TYR A 584 22.03 18.31 -19.04
CA TYR A 584 23.42 18.41 -18.57
C TYR A 584 24.15 17.08 -18.74
N GLY A 585 25.47 17.12 -18.86
CA GLY A 585 26.34 15.96 -18.78
C GLY A 585 27.32 15.83 -19.94
N ASP A 586 28.29 14.95 -19.78
CA ASP A 586 29.35 14.68 -20.78
C ASP A 586 28.85 13.93 -22.03
N ASP A 587 27.65 13.36 -21.93
CA ASP A 587 26.95 12.69 -23.01
C ASP A 587 26.54 13.63 -24.16
N TYR A 588 26.48 14.94 -23.89
CA TYR A 588 26.03 15.94 -24.84
C TYR A 588 27.22 16.61 -25.51
N LYS A 589 27.26 16.51 -26.84
CA LYS A 589 28.20 17.22 -27.71
C LYS A 589 27.43 17.92 -28.82
N ILE A 590 27.73 19.18 -29.04
CA ILE A 590 27.25 19.98 -30.16
C ILE A 590 28.45 20.30 -31.04
N THR A 591 28.36 20.04 -32.34
CA THR A 591 29.26 20.66 -33.32
C THR A 591 28.47 21.46 -34.33
N ALA A 592 29.06 22.55 -34.81
CA ALA A 592 28.48 23.37 -35.86
C ALA A 592 29.57 23.84 -36.82
N GLN A 593 29.25 23.84 -38.11
CA GLN A 593 30.11 24.33 -39.18
C GLN A 593 29.24 25.00 -40.25
N SER A 594 29.64 26.19 -40.67
CA SER A 594 29.05 26.88 -41.81
C SER A 594 29.74 26.47 -43.12
N ASN A 595 29.02 26.51 -44.23
CA ASN A 595 29.62 26.45 -45.56
C ASN A 595 30.30 27.77 -46.00
N VAL A 596 30.17 28.86 -45.21
CA VAL A 596 30.77 30.18 -45.47
C VAL A 596 31.74 30.58 -44.35
N ALA A 597 32.88 31.16 -44.71
CA ALA A 597 33.86 31.68 -43.74
C ALA A 597 33.28 32.82 -42.89
N ALA A 598 33.66 32.89 -41.62
CA ALA A 598 33.16 33.91 -40.70
C ALA A 598 33.53 35.33 -41.17
N GLY A 599 32.53 36.13 -41.52
CA GLY A 599 32.71 37.46 -42.11
C GLY A 599 31.52 38.40 -41.86
N ALA A 600 31.64 39.67 -42.24
CA ALA A 600 30.53 40.61 -42.14
C ALA A 600 29.36 40.14 -43.03
N GLY A 601 28.14 40.24 -42.52
CA GLY A 601 26.94 39.70 -43.16
C GLY A 601 26.82 38.17 -43.16
N THR A 602 27.37 37.48 -42.15
CA THR A 602 27.24 36.01 -41.97
C THR A 602 26.72 35.69 -40.56
N SER A 603 26.36 34.43 -40.31
CA SER A 603 25.97 33.90 -38.98
C SER A 603 27.08 33.98 -37.92
N ARG A 604 28.33 34.24 -38.35
CA ARG A 604 29.57 34.25 -37.54
C ARG A 604 29.96 32.90 -36.92
N LEU A 605 29.32 31.80 -37.31
CA LEU A 605 29.75 30.44 -36.94
C LEU A 605 31.03 30.04 -37.68
N GLY A 606 31.13 30.38 -38.97
CA GLY A 606 32.32 30.19 -39.79
C GLY A 606 32.52 28.79 -40.33
N ASP A 607 33.51 28.65 -41.22
CA ASP A 607 33.83 27.43 -41.97
C ASP A 607 34.71 26.43 -41.21
N ALA A 608 35.15 26.80 -40.01
CA ALA A 608 35.80 25.89 -39.08
C ALA A 608 34.75 25.22 -38.18
N GLU A 609 34.87 23.90 -37.98
CA GLU A 609 34.04 23.20 -37.00
C GLU A 609 34.33 23.73 -35.59
N ILE A 610 33.28 24.19 -34.93
CA ILE A 610 33.28 24.57 -33.51
C ILE A 610 32.56 23.48 -32.72
N GLU A 611 33.03 23.22 -31.50
CA GLU A 611 32.47 22.19 -30.63
C GLU A 611 32.17 22.71 -29.22
N GLY A 612 31.08 22.22 -28.64
CA GLY A 612 30.67 22.43 -27.26
C GLY A 612 30.41 21.09 -26.59
N LEU A 613 31.09 20.83 -25.48
CA LEU A 613 30.95 19.60 -24.69
C LEU A 613 30.34 19.93 -23.34
N GLY A 614 29.33 19.18 -22.93
CA GLY A 614 28.92 19.18 -21.53
C GLY A 614 29.92 18.41 -20.68
N THR A 615 29.85 18.57 -19.36
CA THR A 615 30.64 17.78 -18.42
C THR A 615 29.73 17.16 -17.37
N ASP A 616 30.09 15.96 -16.92
CA ASP A 616 29.44 15.29 -15.79
C ASP A 616 29.92 15.84 -14.44
N LEU A 617 29.08 15.68 -13.43
CA LEU A 617 29.38 16.04 -12.05
C LEU A 617 30.46 15.11 -11.50
N GLU A 618 31.53 15.63 -10.89
CA GLU A 618 32.46 14.80 -10.12
C GLU A 618 32.67 15.38 -8.72
N GLY A 619 32.82 14.51 -7.73
CA GLY A 619 33.06 14.96 -6.37
C GLY A 619 33.57 13.91 -5.40
N LEU A 620 33.90 14.40 -4.21
CA LEU A 620 34.36 13.65 -3.06
C LEU A 620 33.36 13.80 -1.91
N LEU A 621 33.02 12.69 -1.27
CA LEU A 621 32.26 12.64 -0.04
C LEU A 621 33.13 12.05 1.07
N GLY A 622 33.35 12.80 2.15
CA GLY A 622 34.21 12.35 3.26
C GLY A 622 35.66 12.07 2.82
N GLY A 623 36.13 12.72 1.76
CA GLY A 623 37.46 12.51 1.18
C GLY A 623 37.58 11.32 0.22
N VAL A 624 36.48 10.63 -0.07
CA VAL A 624 36.44 9.47 -0.99
C VAL A 624 35.69 9.85 -2.28
N PRO A 625 36.13 9.40 -3.47
CA PRO A 625 35.38 9.57 -4.72
C PRO A 625 33.92 9.13 -4.58
N ALA A 626 33.01 10.03 -4.94
CA ALA A 626 31.58 9.78 -4.96
C ALA A 626 31.15 9.35 -6.37
N THR A 627 30.17 8.47 -6.45
CA THR A 627 29.52 8.06 -7.71
C THR A 627 28.37 9.01 -8.04
N VAL A 628 28.19 9.33 -9.31
CA VAL A 628 27.08 10.18 -9.76
C VAL A 628 25.81 9.34 -9.92
N VAL A 629 24.68 9.87 -9.46
CA VAL A 629 23.35 9.30 -9.64
C VAL A 629 22.43 10.39 -10.20
N ASP A 630 21.57 10.04 -11.16
CA ASP A 630 20.60 10.96 -11.80
C ASP A 630 21.22 12.28 -12.34
N GLY A 631 22.52 12.28 -12.67
CA GLY A 631 23.26 13.42 -13.22
C GLY A 631 23.54 14.61 -12.29
N ASN A 632 22.83 14.79 -11.16
CA ASN A 632 23.07 15.89 -10.19
C ASN A 632 23.35 15.44 -8.75
N ARG A 633 23.37 14.14 -8.47
CA ARG A 633 23.58 13.63 -7.11
C ARG A 633 24.92 12.96 -6.98
N LEU A 634 25.62 13.30 -5.91
CA LEU A 634 26.79 12.56 -5.46
C LEU A 634 26.36 11.51 -4.44
N LYS A 635 26.72 10.27 -4.68
CA LYS A 635 26.52 9.12 -3.81
C LYS A 635 27.85 8.61 -3.25
N GLY A 636 27.93 8.40 -1.95
CA GLY A 636 29.14 7.87 -1.33
C GLY A 636 29.42 6.43 -1.76
N GLY A 637 30.69 6.13 -2.04
CA GLY A 637 31.12 4.83 -2.53
C GLY A 637 30.87 3.68 -1.55
N ALA A 638 30.59 2.49 -2.10
CA ALA A 638 30.31 1.28 -1.33
C ALA A 638 31.50 0.89 -0.41
N GLY A 639 31.20 0.44 0.81
CA GLY A 639 32.20 -0.03 1.78
C GLY A 639 32.93 1.07 2.56
N PHE A 640 32.67 2.35 2.27
CA PHE A 640 33.21 3.49 3.02
C PHE A 640 32.21 3.98 4.09
N SER A 641 32.65 4.87 4.97
CA SER A 641 31.77 5.43 6.02
C SER A 641 30.61 6.25 5.45
N VAL A 642 30.77 6.78 4.23
CA VAL A 642 29.77 7.56 3.48
C VAL A 642 28.88 6.68 2.59
N ASP A 643 28.98 5.36 2.67
CA ASP A 643 28.20 4.44 1.83
C ASP A 643 26.70 4.74 1.96
N GLY A 644 26.04 4.96 0.82
CA GLY A 644 24.62 5.26 0.73
C GLY A 644 24.22 6.69 1.08
N VAL A 645 25.18 7.58 1.40
CA VAL A 645 24.92 9.02 1.52
C VAL A 645 24.75 9.61 0.15
N GLU A 646 23.62 10.28 -0.08
CA GLU A 646 23.32 10.97 -1.33
C GLU A 646 23.03 12.44 -1.08
N VAL A 647 23.72 13.30 -1.83
CA VAL A 647 23.55 14.76 -1.80
C VAL A 647 23.29 15.27 -3.21
N THR A 648 22.32 16.15 -3.36
CA THR A 648 22.07 16.87 -4.61
C THR A 648 22.91 18.15 -4.63
N ILE A 649 23.67 18.33 -5.70
CA ILE A 649 24.53 19.49 -5.91
C ILE A 649 23.82 20.46 -6.88
N PRO A 650 23.84 21.78 -6.61
CA PRO A 650 23.38 22.79 -7.57
C PRO A 650 24.21 22.77 -8.86
N ASP A 651 23.61 23.20 -9.96
CA ASP A 651 24.27 23.26 -11.26
C ASP A 651 25.46 24.23 -11.26
N ASP A 652 26.42 24.02 -12.17
CA ASP A 652 27.57 24.90 -12.42
C ASP A 652 28.45 25.24 -11.19
N THR A 653 28.30 24.49 -10.10
CA THR A 653 28.96 24.79 -8.82
C THR A 653 30.12 23.82 -8.60
N SER A 654 31.32 24.34 -8.29
CA SER A 654 32.52 23.52 -8.00
C SER A 654 33.26 24.01 -6.75
N GLY A 655 34.09 23.14 -6.15
CA GLY A 655 34.85 23.44 -4.95
C GLY A 655 34.28 22.83 -3.67
N GLN A 656 34.61 23.43 -2.52
CA GLN A 656 34.15 22.93 -1.22
C GLN A 656 32.70 23.35 -0.98
N MET A 657 31.79 22.38 -1.09
CA MET A 657 30.36 22.66 -0.99
C MET A 657 29.91 22.83 0.46
N GLY A 658 30.49 22.07 1.39
CA GLY A 658 30.20 22.21 2.82
C GLY A 658 30.34 20.91 3.59
N LYS A 659 29.53 20.74 4.66
CA LYS A 659 29.57 19.56 5.54
C LYS A 659 28.19 18.95 5.73
N VAL A 660 28.10 17.63 5.59
CA VAL A 660 26.93 16.83 5.98
C VAL A 660 27.22 16.13 7.30
N ARG A 661 26.22 16.10 8.19
CA ARG A 661 26.29 15.37 9.45
C ARG A 661 25.30 14.21 9.40
N ILE A 662 25.73 13.09 9.96
CA ILE A 662 24.91 11.88 10.10
C ILE A 662 24.98 11.48 11.56
N VAL A 663 23.82 11.30 12.17
CA VAL A 663 23.68 10.96 13.59
C VAL A 663 22.77 9.76 13.72
N ASP A 664 23.12 8.85 14.63
CA ASP A 664 22.29 7.69 14.94
C ASP A 664 21.15 8.10 15.88
N GLY A 665 19.91 7.93 15.43
CA GLY A 665 18.74 7.96 16.29
C GLY A 665 18.65 6.71 17.17
N LEU A 666 17.55 6.60 17.90
CA LEU A 666 17.36 5.53 18.87
C LEU A 666 17.27 4.14 18.22
N ALA A 667 16.67 4.01 17.04
CA ALA A 667 16.54 2.75 16.32
C ALA A 667 17.89 2.04 16.10
N GLU A 668 18.97 2.82 15.93
CA GLU A 668 20.32 2.29 15.71
C GLU A 668 21.10 2.14 17.03
N LYS A 669 20.96 3.10 17.95
CA LYS A 669 21.65 3.06 19.25
C LYS A 669 21.15 1.92 20.15
N PHE A 670 19.84 1.69 20.19
CA PHE A 670 19.21 0.72 21.11
C PHE A 670 19.66 -0.73 20.84
N PRO A 671 19.57 -1.25 19.60
CA PRO A 671 20.04 -2.59 19.28
C PRO A 671 21.53 -2.77 19.55
N GLY A 672 22.35 -1.73 19.31
CA GLY A 672 23.78 -1.75 19.61
C GLY A 672 24.08 -2.00 21.09
N ILE A 673 23.39 -1.30 21.99
CA ILE A 673 23.56 -1.47 23.44
C ILE A 673 23.06 -2.84 23.89
N ILE A 674 21.88 -3.26 23.43
CA ILE A 674 21.33 -4.58 23.79
C ILE A 674 22.24 -5.70 23.29
N ASN A 675 22.76 -5.61 22.07
CA ASN A 675 23.72 -6.57 21.53
C ASN A 675 24.99 -6.68 22.39
N GLY A 676 25.44 -5.58 23.01
CA GLY A 676 26.53 -5.60 23.98
C GLY A 676 26.21 -6.39 25.26
N LEU A 677 24.93 -6.50 25.64
CA LEU A 677 24.47 -7.22 26.83
C LEU A 677 24.19 -8.70 26.55
N ILE A 678 23.49 -9.01 25.45
CA ILE A 678 23.01 -10.36 25.10
C ILE A 678 23.83 -11.08 24.03
N GLY A 679 24.71 -10.37 23.31
CA GLY A 679 25.51 -10.95 22.24
C GLY A 679 26.48 -12.03 22.73
N PHE A 680 27.21 -12.66 21.80
CA PHE A 680 28.12 -13.77 22.12
C PHE A 680 29.17 -13.43 23.19
N ARG A 681 29.65 -12.18 23.23
CA ARG A 681 30.58 -11.66 24.26
C ARG A 681 29.88 -10.86 25.37
N GLY A 682 28.55 -10.90 25.41
CA GLY A 682 27.74 -10.10 26.32
C GLY A 682 27.79 -10.61 27.76
N VAL A 683 27.60 -9.68 28.70
CA VAL A 683 27.66 -9.98 30.14
C VAL A 683 26.60 -10.99 30.56
N LEU A 684 25.38 -10.91 30.00
CA LEU A 684 24.31 -11.84 30.33
C LEU A 684 24.58 -13.24 29.78
N LYS A 685 25.05 -13.34 28.54
CA LYS A 685 25.42 -14.63 27.93
C LYS A 685 26.52 -15.32 28.73
N SER A 686 27.57 -14.57 29.09
CA SER A 686 28.66 -15.09 29.93
C SER A 686 28.18 -15.57 31.30
N ARG A 687 27.22 -14.87 31.93
CA ARG A 687 26.62 -15.30 33.21
C ARG A 687 25.75 -16.54 33.06
N SER A 688 24.91 -16.61 32.02
CA SER A 688 24.09 -17.80 31.73
C SER A 688 24.96 -19.03 31.44
N ASP A 689 26.03 -18.89 30.68
CA ASP A 689 27.00 -19.97 30.41
C ASP A 689 27.72 -20.42 31.68
N GLY A 690 28.08 -19.47 32.54
CA GLY A 690 28.68 -19.76 33.84
C GLY A 690 27.74 -20.54 34.78
N VAL A 691 26.43 -20.19 34.80
CA VAL A 691 25.41 -20.95 35.55
C VAL A 691 25.23 -22.35 34.94
N THR A 692 25.14 -22.46 33.61
CA THR A 692 25.04 -23.75 32.91
C THR A 692 26.20 -24.68 33.28
N THR A 693 27.44 -24.16 33.24
CA THR A 693 28.63 -24.93 33.63
C THR A 693 28.59 -25.39 35.10
N ARG A 694 28.02 -24.57 36.01
CA ARG A 694 27.85 -24.97 37.41
C ARG A 694 26.84 -26.09 37.55
N ILE A 695 25.71 -26.03 36.85
CA ILE A 695 24.70 -27.11 36.84
C ILE A 695 25.37 -28.41 36.40
N GLU A 696 26.07 -28.42 35.27
CA GLU A 696 26.79 -29.59 34.76
C GLU A 696 27.81 -30.13 35.77
N SER A 697 28.52 -29.24 36.47
CA SER A 697 29.48 -29.64 37.51
C SER A 697 28.82 -30.29 38.72
N LEU A 698 27.65 -29.78 39.14
CA LEU A 698 26.86 -30.31 40.27
C LEU A 698 26.21 -31.65 39.89
N GLU A 699 25.71 -31.78 38.66
CA GLU A 699 25.21 -33.06 38.11
C GLU A 699 26.32 -34.11 38.08
N SER A 700 27.52 -33.74 37.64
CA SER A 700 28.71 -34.61 37.70
C SER A 700 29.05 -35.02 39.14
N GLU A 701 28.88 -34.12 40.11
CA GLU A 701 29.08 -34.41 41.53
C GLU A 701 28.04 -35.40 42.06
N ILE A 702 26.76 -35.26 41.69
CA ILE A 702 25.70 -36.24 42.01
C ILE A 702 26.08 -37.62 41.50
N VAL A 703 26.49 -37.74 40.23
CA VAL A 703 26.87 -39.03 39.64
C VAL A 703 28.04 -39.66 40.41
N LYS A 704 29.03 -38.85 40.82
CA LYS A 704 30.15 -39.32 41.64
C LYS A 704 29.71 -39.79 43.03
N GLN A 705 28.81 -39.04 43.68
CA GLN A 705 28.29 -39.42 45.00
C GLN A 705 27.43 -40.67 44.94
N GLN A 706 26.56 -40.80 43.93
CA GLN A 706 25.77 -42.02 43.70
C GLN A 706 26.65 -43.26 43.53
N ARG A 707 27.74 -43.16 42.76
CA ARG A 707 28.73 -44.25 42.63
C ARG A 707 29.43 -44.57 43.95
N ARG A 708 29.74 -43.56 44.78
CA ARG A 708 30.36 -43.78 46.09
C ARG A 708 29.40 -44.48 47.05
N MET A 709 28.15 -44.02 47.10
CA MET A 709 27.09 -44.63 47.89
C MET A 709 26.89 -46.11 47.50
N SER A 710 26.81 -46.43 46.21
CA SER A 710 26.62 -47.83 45.77
C SER A 710 27.79 -48.75 46.16
N MET A 711 29.03 -48.24 46.06
CA MET A 711 30.23 -48.97 46.51
C MET A 711 30.24 -49.15 48.04
N GLN A 712 29.83 -48.13 48.78
CA GLN A 712 29.75 -48.17 50.23
C GLN A 712 28.68 -49.15 50.70
N GLU A 713 27.50 -49.14 50.09
CA GLU A 713 26.45 -50.13 50.33
C GLU A 713 26.97 -51.55 50.08
N SER A 714 27.60 -51.77 48.92
CA SER A 714 28.19 -53.07 48.57
C SER A 714 29.29 -53.52 49.53
N ARG A 715 30.06 -52.58 50.10
CA ARG A 715 31.07 -52.87 51.13
C ARG A 715 30.42 -53.20 52.47
N LEU A 716 29.45 -52.41 52.91
CA LEU A 716 28.72 -52.63 54.16
C LEU A 716 27.99 -53.97 54.12
N ARG A 717 27.26 -54.28 53.05
CA ARG A 717 26.61 -55.59 52.85
C ARG A 717 27.60 -56.74 53.01
N ARG A 718 28.76 -56.68 52.34
CA ARG A 718 29.82 -57.70 52.49
C ARG A 718 30.37 -57.80 53.92
N GLN A 719 30.56 -56.68 54.60
CA GLN A 719 31.02 -56.68 56.00
C GLN A 719 29.99 -57.33 56.92
N PHE A 720 28.71 -56.98 56.79
CA PHE A 720 27.63 -57.57 57.57
C PHE A 720 27.45 -59.07 57.27
N THR A 721 27.49 -59.49 56.01
CA THR A 721 27.46 -60.91 55.64
C THR A 721 28.64 -61.68 56.24
N ASN A 722 29.86 -61.13 56.20
CA ASN A 722 31.02 -61.77 56.80
C ASN A 722 30.90 -61.87 58.32
N MET A 723 30.42 -60.81 58.98
CA MET A 723 30.16 -60.81 60.42
C MET A 723 29.13 -61.89 60.79
N GLU A 724 28.06 -62.04 60.01
CA GLU A 724 27.03 -63.06 60.20
C GLU A 724 27.59 -64.48 60.06
N VAL A 725 28.43 -64.73 59.04
CA VAL A 725 29.13 -66.01 58.87
C VAL A 725 30.08 -66.29 60.04
N THR A 726 30.82 -65.29 60.53
CA THR A 726 31.70 -65.46 61.69
C THR A 726 30.91 -65.70 62.97
N MET A 727 29.80 -64.99 63.18
CA MET A 727 28.94 -65.15 64.35
C MET A 727 28.28 -66.52 64.35
N GLY A 728 27.72 -66.96 63.21
CA GLY A 728 27.16 -68.31 63.08
C GLY A 728 28.18 -69.41 63.32
N LYS A 729 29.45 -69.21 62.95
CA LYS A 729 30.55 -70.12 63.32
C LYS A 729 30.85 -70.09 64.82
N LEU A 730 30.85 -68.92 65.45
CA LEU A 730 31.06 -68.78 66.90
C LEU A 730 29.91 -69.38 67.71
N ASP A 731 28.67 -69.23 67.26
CA ASP A 731 27.50 -69.84 67.88
C ASP A 731 27.49 -71.36 67.71
N ALA A 732 27.90 -71.86 66.54
CA ALA A 732 28.08 -73.30 66.32
C ALA A 732 29.21 -73.87 67.20
N LEU A 733 30.31 -73.13 67.38
CA LEU A 733 31.43 -73.50 68.23
C LEU A 733 31.04 -73.42 69.72
N GLY A 734 30.28 -72.41 70.12
CA GLY A 734 29.66 -72.30 71.44
C GLY A 734 28.68 -73.43 71.73
N SER A 735 27.83 -73.80 70.76
CA SER A 735 26.94 -74.96 70.85
C SER A 735 27.72 -76.27 70.97
N TYR A 736 28.81 -76.41 70.21
CA TYR A 736 29.71 -77.57 70.27
C TYR A 736 30.41 -77.68 71.63
N ILE A 737 30.94 -76.58 72.16
CA ILE A 737 31.54 -76.54 73.51
C ILE A 737 30.47 -76.86 74.56
N THR A 738 29.25 -76.33 74.42
CA THR A 738 28.15 -76.61 75.34
C THR A 738 27.77 -78.10 75.32
N GLN A 739 27.66 -78.70 74.13
CA GLN A 739 27.45 -80.16 74.00
C GLN A 739 28.62 -80.97 74.58
N GLN A 740 29.87 -80.54 74.40
CA GLN A 740 31.02 -81.20 75.04
C GLN A 740 30.99 -81.05 76.56
N MET A 741 30.60 -79.89 77.11
CA MET A 741 30.45 -79.68 78.55
C MET A 741 29.29 -80.51 79.12
N GLU A 742 28.18 -80.65 78.39
CA GLU A 742 27.07 -81.54 78.75
C GLU A 742 27.49 -83.02 78.72
N ALA A 743 28.26 -83.43 77.70
CA ALA A 743 28.84 -84.77 77.62
C ALA A 743 29.86 -85.05 78.75
N ILE A 744 30.68 -84.06 79.12
CA ILE A 744 31.63 -84.16 80.24
C ILE A 744 30.88 -84.22 81.57
N SER A 745 29.87 -83.37 81.80
CA SER A 745 29.07 -83.34 83.03
C SER A 745 28.21 -84.60 83.24
N SER A 746 27.79 -85.26 82.16
CA SER A 746 27.12 -86.56 82.22
C SER A 746 28.10 -87.72 82.46
N SER A 747 29.37 -87.58 82.07
CA SER A 747 30.43 -88.56 82.37
C SER A 747 30.87 -88.54 83.85
N THR A 748 30.88 -87.37 84.51
CA THR A 748 31.29 -87.24 85.92
C THR A 748 30.25 -87.75 86.92
N ARG A 749 29.03 -88.08 86.46
CA ARG A 749 27.95 -88.59 87.32
C ARG A 749 27.81 -90.12 87.30
N LYS A 750 28.72 -90.84 86.64
CA LYS A 750 28.87 -92.31 86.73
C LYS A 750 30.23 -92.69 87.35
N LYS A 751 30.35 -92.50 88.66
CA LYS A 751 31.19 -93.33 89.53
C LYS A 751 30.40 -93.68 90.77
#